data_AF-A0A1V3U2W0-F1
#
_entry.id   AF-A0A1V3U2W0-F1
#
_cell.length_a   1.000
_cell.length_b   1.000
_cell.length_c   1.000
_cell.angle_alpha   90.00
_cell.angle_beta   90.00
_cell.angle_gamma   90.00
#
_symmetry.space_group_name_H-M   'P 1'
#
loop_
_entity.id
_entity.type
_entity.pdbx_description
1 polymer ?
#
loop_
_entity_poly.entity_id
_entity_poly.type
_entity_poly.pdbx_seq_one_letter_code
_entity_poly.pdbx_strand_id
1 'polypeptide(L)'
;MKKFYISLLSAFAIIQLSAQEKAYFLSTPSLSPDGKTAYFSYDGDIWMADSNGGNASRITALEGEEINPRISPDGKWLAFSSNQYGNYDVYVMPAEGGTIKQLTFHTGKDEMENWGWDSKTIYFTSSRSNNFGSYKTTIEGKTPQKLFNNYFNNTNGLAETPAGEYLFTSSMESAGQVQRKRYKGENNPDILGYNPKNNSFKQYTDYEGKDFNPSVDKNGIVYFISDENNNEYNLYKIENGKKIPLTQFDTSIKKPFVAANGSKVIFEKDYQLYIYDVATKKARLLETNLNTNKTLEKEQSFGVESNISYFDISPDGKKMAFVSRGVLFVSDIEGKFTQQISDGKERVMEVKWLKDNRSLLYNQTYQGYQNWFTIAADGKGQPKQLTRDLRNNRDITLSNDLSKAVYLSGRDQVRLMDLKNFNSTTIVNDEIWAFQNSKPSFSPNDEYVLFSAKRNFELDIFIYNIKKGQTTNLTNTGVTEADPVWSPNGKYIYFTSDRTNPSYPLGMQKSNVYRMALDWFDEPYKSEKFDKLFTEEKKEEEPADKSKNKKDTKESKDKKDDKKESTEEKKPTVKELKVNPDNTLERIELVTDRFGYQSDPLVFADGKKEILLFNTNQDNGKRQLFKKVFTDFEPAKSEKVFDKQADYIIKNDKNLFALIGGDIHKMAISALKPEKINVQYTFNKNLASEFNQMYDEAWAGVEENFYDDKFHGINWKAKKEQYAKYLPYVNSRNDLRILLNDLLGELNSSHTGFSSFGKEESKFLNYFTNETGIIFKKDQPYVVESIVRKSPAFLSGVDIKPGDQLVSVNGKNIDPRENNEVYFTSPKKQDELVLMFSRQGKNVTTKVHPISNGELKGLLYDDWIYNNRQRVNQLGNNRIAYSYMKNMSTDELDRFFLDMVEQENRKDAVILDLRYNTGGNVHDKVLNFLAQRPYLQWKYREGKITTQPNFAPSGKPIVLLINESSLSDAEMTSAGFKALKLGKIIGQDTYRWIIFTSGKGLVDGSFYRLPSWGTYTLDGQNLEKTGVKPDIYVKNTFMDRQENNDPQLERAIQEILKDLKK
;
A
#
# COMPACT_ATOMS: atom_id res chain seq x y z
N MET A 1 72.20 -42.71 16.36
CA MET A 1 72.65 -41.69 17.34
C MET A 1 72.47 -40.33 16.68
N LYS A 2 71.36 -39.63 16.93
CA LYS A 2 71.13 -38.59 17.96
C LYS A 2 71.76 -37.22 17.63
N LYS A 3 70.87 -36.21 17.58
CA LYS A 3 71.04 -34.76 17.73
C LYS A 3 71.29 -33.92 16.46
N PHE A 4 70.25 -33.23 15.98
CA PHE A 4 70.11 -31.77 16.13
C PHE A 4 68.68 -31.36 15.77
N TYR A 5 67.87 -31.07 16.78
CA TYR A 5 66.56 -30.41 16.67
C TYR A 5 66.65 -29.13 17.52
N ILE A 6 65.86 -28.12 17.13
CA ILE A 6 65.56 -26.84 17.82
C ILE A 6 66.42 -25.64 17.36
N SER A 7 65.95 -24.92 16.34
CA SER A 7 65.59 -23.49 16.43
C SER A 7 65.33 -22.88 15.05
N LEU A 8 64.14 -23.15 14.49
CA LEU A 8 63.55 -22.32 13.42
C LEU A 8 62.03 -22.57 13.34
N LEU A 9 61.39 -22.63 14.51
CA LEU A 9 59.94 -22.79 14.68
C LEU A 9 59.41 -21.55 15.42
N SER A 10 59.71 -20.37 14.86
CA SER A 10 59.31 -19.07 15.44
C SER A 10 58.91 -18.04 14.38
N ALA A 11 58.52 -18.49 13.18
CA ALA A 11 58.09 -17.58 12.11
C ALA A 11 57.08 -18.24 11.17
N PHE A 12 56.00 -18.83 11.68
CA PHE A 12 54.75 -19.07 10.93
C PHE A 12 53.61 -19.38 11.92
N ALA A 13 53.45 -18.53 12.94
CA ALA A 13 52.14 -18.37 13.58
C ALA A 13 51.32 -17.46 12.65
N ILE A 14 50.71 -18.05 11.63
CA ILE A 14 49.62 -17.40 10.89
C ILE A 14 48.49 -17.29 11.91
N ILE A 15 48.41 -16.14 12.56
CA ILE A 15 47.18 -15.69 13.19
C ILE A 15 46.23 -15.48 12.00
N GLN A 16 45.46 -16.51 11.65
CA GLN A 16 44.18 -16.30 10.99
C GLN A 16 43.32 -15.55 12.01
N LEU A 17 43.44 -14.23 12.02
CA LEU A 17 42.36 -13.36 12.45
C LEU A 17 41.23 -13.64 11.46
N SER A 18 40.41 -14.66 11.74
CA SER A 18 39.07 -14.70 11.19
C SER A 18 38.42 -13.40 11.63
N ALA A 19 38.26 -12.47 10.70
CA ALA A 19 37.48 -11.27 10.93
C ALA A 19 36.08 -11.76 11.33
N GLN A 20 35.77 -11.65 12.61
CA GLN A 20 34.49 -12.07 13.15
C GLN A 20 33.43 -11.14 12.56
N GLU A 21 32.57 -11.68 11.70
CA GLU A 21 31.49 -10.89 11.13
C GLU A 21 30.58 -10.42 12.28
N LYS A 22 30.39 -9.11 12.38
CA LYS A 22 29.45 -8.52 13.35
C LYS A 22 28.04 -8.93 12.96
N ALA A 23 27.29 -9.48 13.91
CA ALA A 23 25.89 -9.79 13.70
C ALA A 23 25.01 -8.55 13.93
N TYR A 24 24.08 -8.34 13.00
CA TYR A 24 23.04 -7.32 13.02
C TYR A 24 21.67 -7.96 12.80
N PHE A 25 20.60 -7.21 13.03
CA PHE A 25 19.21 -7.68 12.99
C PHE A 25 18.90 -8.75 14.06
N LEU A 26 19.67 -8.76 15.15
CA LEU A 26 19.27 -9.47 16.37
C LEU A 26 18.10 -8.72 16.99
N SER A 27 17.01 -9.42 17.29
CA SER A 27 15.76 -8.76 17.67
C SER A 27 14.98 -9.48 18.79
N THR A 28 14.05 -8.74 19.37
CA THR A 28 13.09 -9.14 20.39
C THR A 28 13.69 -9.80 21.64
N PRO A 29 14.81 -9.28 22.19
CA PRO A 29 15.59 -9.97 23.20
C PRO A 29 14.88 -10.18 24.54
N SER A 30 15.34 -11.17 25.31
CA SER A 30 15.00 -11.37 26.72
C SER A 30 16.19 -11.90 27.51
N LEU A 31 16.05 -11.94 28.84
CA LEU A 31 17.07 -12.42 29.78
C LEU A 31 16.52 -13.54 30.66
N SER A 32 17.39 -14.47 31.07
CA SER A 32 17.11 -15.41 32.15
C SER A 32 16.79 -14.66 33.46
N PRO A 33 16.05 -15.27 34.41
CA PRO A 33 15.70 -14.62 35.67
C PRO A 33 16.89 -14.10 36.48
N ASP A 34 18.03 -14.77 36.38
CA ASP A 34 19.29 -14.39 37.04
C ASP A 34 20.15 -13.41 36.22
N GLY A 35 19.74 -13.07 35.00
CA GLY A 35 20.44 -12.15 34.11
C GLY A 35 21.74 -12.70 33.53
N LYS A 36 21.94 -14.01 33.51
CA LYS A 36 23.15 -14.64 32.96
C LYS A 36 23.03 -15.04 31.50
N THR A 37 21.86 -15.41 31.02
CA THR A 37 21.62 -15.87 29.65
C THR A 37 20.74 -14.88 28.91
N ALA A 38 21.11 -14.54 27.67
CA ALA A 38 20.31 -13.76 26.75
C ALA A 38 19.65 -14.67 25.71
N TYR A 39 18.39 -14.41 25.39
CA TYR A 39 17.64 -15.09 24.32
C TYR A 39 17.19 -14.05 23.31
N PHE A 40 17.25 -14.35 22.02
CA PHE A 40 16.92 -13.39 20.96
C PHE A 40 16.58 -14.10 19.65
N SER A 41 15.91 -13.39 18.76
CA SER A 41 15.63 -13.85 17.39
C SER A 41 16.72 -13.40 16.44
N TYR A 42 17.15 -14.30 15.56
CA TYR A 42 18.11 -14.02 14.49
C TYR A 42 17.91 -15.02 13.34
N ASP A 43 17.84 -14.52 12.11
CA ASP A 43 17.65 -15.31 10.88
C ASP A 43 16.42 -16.24 10.90
N GLY A 44 15.33 -15.75 11.51
CA GLY A 44 14.08 -16.50 11.63
C GLY A 44 14.04 -17.48 12.81
N ASP A 45 15.13 -17.61 13.59
CA ASP A 45 15.20 -18.57 14.70
C ASP A 45 15.45 -17.93 16.07
N ILE A 46 15.22 -18.69 17.14
CA ILE A 46 15.64 -18.32 18.50
C ILE A 46 17.05 -18.84 18.80
N TRP A 47 17.85 -17.94 19.38
CA TRP A 47 19.22 -18.17 19.82
C TRP A 47 19.38 -17.85 21.31
N MET A 48 20.37 -18.47 21.94
CA MET A 48 20.82 -18.12 23.30
C MET A 48 22.32 -17.80 23.33
N ALA A 49 22.73 -16.91 24.24
CA ALA A 49 24.14 -16.61 24.52
C ALA A 49 24.35 -16.23 26.00
N ASP A 50 25.59 -16.31 26.49
CA ASP A 50 25.94 -15.70 27.78
C ASP A 50 25.76 -14.17 27.66
N SER A 51 25.12 -13.56 28.66
CA SER A 51 24.89 -12.12 28.72
C SER A 51 26.17 -11.28 28.77
N ASN A 52 27.34 -11.89 29.00
CA ASN A 52 28.66 -11.27 28.91
C ASN A 52 29.30 -11.39 27.52
N GLY A 53 28.64 -12.05 26.58
CA GLY A 53 29.11 -12.26 25.21
C GLY A 53 29.75 -13.63 25.02
N GLY A 54 30.31 -13.86 23.83
CA GLY A 54 30.87 -15.13 23.41
C GLY A 54 30.01 -15.84 22.37
N ASN A 55 30.11 -17.18 22.31
CA ASN A 55 29.40 -17.95 21.28
C ASN A 55 27.91 -18.06 21.59
N ALA A 56 27.09 -17.83 20.57
CA ALA A 56 25.65 -18.03 20.62
C ALA A 56 25.27 -19.40 20.01
N SER A 57 24.24 -20.01 20.57
CA SER A 57 23.70 -21.31 20.15
C SER A 57 22.29 -21.14 19.62
N ARG A 58 22.01 -21.67 18.43
CA ARG A 58 20.66 -21.79 17.88
C ARG A 58 19.90 -22.87 18.66
N ILE A 59 18.70 -22.57 19.16
CA ILE A 59 17.92 -23.49 20.01
C ILE A 59 16.60 -23.94 19.39
N THR A 60 16.16 -23.28 18.32
CA THR A 60 14.99 -23.64 17.53
C THR A 60 15.33 -23.63 16.04
N ALA A 61 14.52 -24.35 15.25
CA ALA A 61 14.70 -24.50 13.81
C ALA A 61 13.40 -24.96 13.14
N LEU A 62 12.27 -24.30 13.46
CA LEU A 62 10.99 -24.62 12.85
C LEU A 62 10.91 -24.10 11.41
N GLU A 63 9.98 -24.64 10.65
CA GLU A 63 9.70 -24.19 9.29
C GLU A 63 8.92 -22.87 9.33
N GLY A 64 9.59 -21.74 9.57
CA GLY A 64 8.92 -20.48 9.85
C GLY A 64 9.88 -19.40 10.33
N GLU A 65 9.32 -18.30 10.82
CA GLU A 65 10.02 -17.30 11.61
C GLU A 65 9.55 -17.41 13.06
N GLU A 66 10.48 -17.27 13.98
CA GLU A 66 10.29 -17.37 15.42
C GLU A 66 10.71 -16.06 16.09
N ILE A 67 9.79 -15.45 16.84
CA ILE A 67 9.95 -14.11 17.43
C ILE A 67 9.54 -14.05 18.89
N ASN A 68 9.96 -12.98 19.58
CA ASN A 68 9.57 -12.67 20.96
C ASN A 68 9.85 -13.80 21.98
N PRO A 69 11.09 -14.32 22.08
CA PRO A 69 11.43 -15.28 23.13
C PRO A 69 11.28 -14.67 24.53
N ARG A 70 10.60 -15.37 25.44
CA ARG A 70 10.39 -14.97 26.83
C ARG A 70 10.62 -16.16 27.77
N ILE A 71 11.44 -15.97 28.79
CA ILE A 71 11.73 -16.99 29.79
C ILE A 71 10.80 -16.86 31.00
N SER A 72 10.35 -17.99 31.53
CA SER A 72 9.53 -18.03 32.73
C SER A 72 10.29 -17.49 33.96
N PRO A 73 9.62 -16.86 34.94
CA PRO A 73 10.28 -16.34 36.14
C PRO A 73 11.06 -17.37 36.96
N ASP A 74 10.70 -18.66 36.86
CA ASP A 74 11.44 -19.77 37.48
C ASP A 74 12.62 -20.30 36.63
N GLY A 75 12.80 -19.79 35.42
CA GLY A 75 13.91 -20.10 34.51
C GLY A 75 13.79 -21.42 33.76
N LYS A 76 12.66 -22.14 33.88
CA LYS A 76 12.52 -23.50 33.34
C LYS A 76 11.95 -23.57 31.93
N TRP A 77 11.23 -22.55 31.49
CA TRP A 77 10.47 -22.59 30.25
C TRP A 77 10.75 -21.37 29.37
N LEU A 78 10.81 -21.60 28.07
CA LEU A 78 10.89 -20.59 27.03
C LEU A 78 9.57 -20.61 26.25
N ALA A 79 8.89 -19.46 26.16
CA ALA A 79 7.78 -19.25 25.26
C ALA A 79 8.17 -18.27 24.14
N PHE A 80 7.62 -18.46 22.95
CA PHE A 80 7.92 -17.66 21.76
C PHE A 80 6.75 -17.74 20.78
N SER A 81 6.73 -16.86 19.78
CA SER A 81 5.77 -16.93 18.68
C SER A 81 6.42 -17.54 17.45
N SER A 82 5.72 -18.41 16.73
CA SER A 82 6.18 -18.95 15.43
C SER A 82 5.08 -18.89 14.39
N ASN A 83 5.43 -18.56 13.14
CA ASN A 83 4.50 -18.56 12.02
C ASN A 83 4.51 -19.84 11.17
N GLN A 84 4.97 -20.96 11.74
CA GLN A 84 5.13 -22.24 11.04
C GLN A 84 3.89 -22.73 10.31
N TYR A 85 2.70 -22.41 10.83
CA TYR A 85 1.41 -22.81 10.26
C TYR A 85 0.68 -21.64 9.58
N GLY A 86 1.41 -20.61 9.13
CA GLY A 86 0.91 -19.49 8.32
C GLY A 86 0.72 -18.18 9.09
N ASN A 87 0.16 -18.23 10.30
CA ASN A 87 0.07 -17.11 11.23
C ASN A 87 0.96 -17.33 12.44
N TYR A 88 1.34 -16.26 13.15
CA TYR A 88 2.01 -16.41 14.44
C TYR A 88 1.05 -17.03 15.46
N ASP A 89 1.49 -18.12 16.08
CA ASP A 89 0.91 -18.77 17.25
C ASP A 89 1.96 -18.82 18.37
N VAL A 90 1.52 -18.99 19.62
CA VAL A 90 2.41 -19.09 20.79
C VAL A 90 2.81 -20.54 21.03
N TYR A 91 4.11 -20.75 21.27
CA TYR A 91 4.74 -22.04 21.54
C TYR A 91 5.52 -21.99 22.86
N VAL A 92 5.79 -23.16 23.43
CA VAL A 92 6.60 -23.33 24.64
C VAL A 92 7.52 -24.54 24.54
N MET A 93 8.70 -24.44 25.18
CA MET A 93 9.66 -25.53 25.32
C MET A 93 10.48 -25.38 26.61
N PRO A 94 11.17 -26.43 27.10
CA PRO A 94 12.14 -26.28 28.19
C PRO A 94 13.25 -25.28 27.83
N ALA A 95 13.65 -24.42 28.76
CA ALA A 95 14.62 -23.34 28.52
C ALA A 95 16.02 -23.82 28.07
N GLU A 96 16.38 -25.05 28.44
CA GLU A 96 17.64 -25.71 28.08
C GLU A 96 17.57 -26.49 26.75
N GLY A 97 16.44 -26.44 26.04
CA GLY A 97 16.19 -27.26 24.85
C GLY A 97 15.27 -28.46 25.12
N GLY A 98 14.55 -28.91 24.09
CA GLY A 98 13.65 -30.07 24.19
C GLY A 98 12.45 -29.98 23.25
N THR A 99 11.39 -30.74 23.57
CA THR A 99 10.16 -30.78 22.78
C THR A 99 9.44 -29.43 22.80
N ILE A 100 9.14 -28.91 21.61
CA ILE A 100 8.33 -27.73 21.40
C ILE A 100 6.85 -28.12 21.38
N LYS A 101 6.01 -27.32 22.04
CA LYS A 101 4.56 -27.48 22.09
C LYS A 101 3.86 -26.18 21.68
N GLN A 102 2.93 -26.27 20.73
CA GLN A 102 2.01 -25.17 20.38
C GLN A 102 0.93 -25.00 21.45
N LEU A 103 0.57 -23.75 21.78
CA LEU A 103 -0.42 -23.40 22.80
C LEU A 103 -1.68 -22.74 22.23
N THR A 104 -1.56 -22.05 21.09
CA THR A 104 -2.65 -21.34 20.42
C THR A 104 -2.83 -21.85 19.00
N PHE A 105 -4.06 -21.81 18.45
CA PHE A 105 -4.38 -22.48 17.18
C PHE A 105 -5.33 -21.64 16.32
N HIS A 106 -5.09 -20.34 16.18
CA HIS A 106 -6.06 -19.45 15.54
C HIS A 106 -5.42 -18.55 14.49
N THR A 107 -6.10 -18.31 13.35
CA THR A 107 -5.61 -17.48 12.22
C THR A 107 -5.14 -16.06 12.59
N GLY A 108 -5.74 -15.47 13.61
CA GLY A 108 -5.30 -14.20 14.18
C GLY A 108 -3.85 -14.23 14.66
N LYS A 109 -3.12 -13.13 14.48
CA LYS A 109 -1.69 -13.06 14.82
C LYS A 109 -1.50 -13.04 16.33
N ASP A 110 -0.92 -14.10 16.91
CA ASP A 110 -0.66 -14.20 18.35
C ASP A 110 0.84 -13.98 18.66
N GLU A 111 1.14 -12.82 19.25
CA GLU A 111 2.50 -12.39 19.57
C GLU A 111 2.78 -12.47 21.08
N MET A 112 3.73 -13.32 21.46
CA MET A 112 4.17 -13.51 22.84
C MET A 112 4.64 -12.18 23.44
N GLU A 113 4.09 -11.81 24.60
CA GLU A 113 4.45 -10.57 25.32
C GLU A 113 5.26 -10.89 26.58
N ASN A 114 4.68 -11.65 27.52
CA ASN A 114 5.30 -11.92 28.81
C ASN A 114 4.71 -13.14 29.55
N TRP A 115 5.41 -13.62 30.57
CA TRP A 115 4.93 -14.61 31.52
C TRP A 115 4.26 -13.95 32.73
N GLY A 116 3.34 -14.67 33.37
CA GLY A 116 2.92 -14.36 34.72
C GLY A 116 3.96 -14.77 35.75
N TRP A 117 3.95 -14.11 36.92
CA TRP A 117 4.87 -14.39 38.02
C TRP A 117 4.69 -15.78 38.66
N ASP A 118 3.62 -16.49 38.29
CA ASP A 118 3.34 -17.87 38.65
C ASP A 118 4.11 -18.91 37.81
N SER A 119 4.83 -18.47 36.77
CA SER A 119 5.51 -19.33 35.77
C SER A 119 4.58 -20.30 35.03
N LYS A 120 3.26 -20.04 35.02
CA LYS A 120 2.24 -20.87 34.38
C LYS A 120 1.36 -20.10 33.43
N THR A 121 1.12 -18.83 33.70
CA THR A 121 0.30 -17.96 32.86
C THR A 121 1.16 -17.35 31.75
N ILE A 122 0.62 -17.30 30.55
CA ILE A 122 1.27 -16.74 29.36
C ILE A 122 0.40 -15.64 28.80
N TYR A 123 0.99 -14.46 28.58
CA TYR A 123 0.34 -13.29 27.99
C TYR A 123 0.84 -13.03 26.58
N PHE A 124 -0.10 -12.71 25.70
CA PHE A 124 0.19 -12.41 24.30
C PHE A 124 -0.79 -11.38 23.76
N THR A 125 -0.36 -10.65 22.73
CA THR A 125 -1.19 -9.72 21.97
C THR A 125 -1.77 -10.46 20.77
N SER A 126 -3.03 -10.20 20.45
CA SER A 126 -3.72 -10.91 19.38
C SER A 126 -4.68 -10.08 18.56
N SER A 127 -4.74 -10.33 17.24
CA SER A 127 -5.66 -9.71 16.29
C SER A 127 -6.96 -10.50 16.07
N ARG A 128 -7.34 -11.37 17.01
CA ARG A 128 -8.48 -12.31 16.90
C ARG A 128 -9.86 -11.66 16.94
N SER A 129 -10.10 -10.74 17.88
CA SER A 129 -11.44 -10.13 18.08
C SER A 129 -11.53 -8.66 17.67
N ASN A 130 -10.40 -8.00 17.54
CA ASN A 130 -10.26 -6.58 17.18
C ASN A 130 -8.94 -6.39 16.42
N ASN A 131 -8.45 -5.15 16.31
CA ASN A 131 -7.19 -4.87 15.61
C ASN A 131 -6.00 -5.55 16.31
N PHE A 132 -5.90 -5.34 17.62
CA PHE A 132 -4.96 -6.03 18.51
C PHE A 132 -5.50 -5.92 19.94
N GLY A 133 -5.30 -6.93 20.78
CA GLY A 133 -5.72 -6.89 22.17
C GLY A 133 -5.00 -7.92 23.01
N SER A 134 -5.02 -7.75 24.33
CA SER A 134 -4.29 -8.63 25.24
C SER A 134 -5.12 -9.87 25.64
N TYR A 135 -4.45 -11.02 25.54
CA TYR A 135 -4.99 -12.35 25.88
C TYR A 135 -4.08 -13.05 26.87
N LYS A 136 -4.64 -14.07 27.53
CA LYS A 136 -3.86 -15.02 28.33
C LYS A 136 -4.22 -16.47 28.00
N THR A 137 -3.24 -17.36 28.15
CA THR A 137 -3.40 -18.82 28.20
C THR A 137 -2.52 -19.38 29.33
N THR A 138 -2.45 -20.70 29.46
CA THR A 138 -1.57 -21.39 30.41
C THR A 138 -0.50 -22.19 29.67
N ILE A 139 0.55 -22.58 30.38
CA ILE A 139 1.61 -23.45 29.87
C ILE A 139 1.08 -24.82 29.40
N GLU A 140 -0.07 -25.27 29.91
CA GLU A 140 -0.74 -26.47 29.43
C GLU A 140 -1.47 -26.26 28.09
N GLY A 141 -1.64 -25.03 27.61
CA GLY A 141 -2.30 -24.70 26.35
C GLY A 141 -3.82 -24.73 26.43
N LYS A 142 -4.40 -24.26 27.53
CA LYS A 142 -5.87 -24.10 27.66
C LYS A 142 -6.39 -23.02 26.71
N THR A 143 -7.69 -23.05 26.40
CA THR A 143 -8.34 -22.03 25.56
C THR A 143 -7.96 -20.60 25.99
N PRO A 144 -7.34 -19.83 25.08
CA PRO A 144 -7.06 -18.41 25.26
C PRO A 144 -8.26 -17.59 25.73
N GLN A 145 -8.01 -16.67 26.65
CA GLN A 145 -9.00 -15.75 27.20
C GLN A 145 -8.64 -14.30 26.91
N LYS A 146 -9.59 -13.53 26.39
CA LYS A 146 -9.45 -12.06 26.27
C LYS A 146 -9.43 -11.43 27.67
N LEU A 147 -8.57 -10.43 27.87
CA LEU A 147 -8.45 -9.74 29.16
C LEU A 147 -9.44 -8.57 29.30
N PHE A 148 -9.72 -7.84 28.20
CA PHE A 148 -10.54 -6.62 28.21
C PHE A 148 -11.72 -6.74 27.26
N ASN A 149 -12.87 -6.17 27.61
CA ASN A 149 -14.15 -6.55 26.98
C ASN A 149 -14.50 -5.68 25.76
N ASN A 150 -14.08 -4.42 25.73
CA ASN A 150 -14.43 -3.48 24.65
C ASN A 150 -13.73 -3.83 23.32
N TYR A 151 -14.39 -3.56 22.19
CA TYR A 151 -13.81 -3.74 20.85
C TYR A 151 -12.58 -2.83 20.63
N PHE A 152 -12.65 -1.59 21.11
CA PHE A 152 -11.61 -0.57 20.96
C PHE A 152 -10.61 -0.50 22.12
N ASN A 153 -10.67 -1.45 23.07
CA ASN A 153 -9.54 -1.67 23.97
C ASN A 153 -8.43 -2.39 23.21
N ASN A 154 -7.75 -1.62 22.35
CA ASN A 154 -6.62 -2.09 21.58
C ASN A 154 -5.36 -2.01 22.45
N THR A 155 -5.07 -3.07 23.20
CA THR A 155 -3.97 -3.11 24.19
C THR A 155 -2.81 -3.97 23.69
N ASN A 156 -1.58 -3.56 24.02
CA ASN A 156 -0.35 -4.26 23.64
C ASN A 156 0.76 -4.07 24.70
N GLY A 157 1.86 -4.83 24.58
CA GLY A 157 3.02 -4.68 25.48
C GLY A 157 2.73 -5.08 26.92
N LEU A 158 1.90 -6.11 27.14
CA LEU A 158 1.41 -6.44 28.47
C LEU A 158 2.50 -7.10 29.35
N ALA A 159 2.67 -6.58 30.57
CA ALA A 159 3.51 -7.18 31.61
C ALA A 159 2.73 -7.26 32.94
N GLU A 160 2.76 -8.41 33.61
CA GLU A 160 2.20 -8.53 34.96
C GLU A 160 3.24 -8.08 36.01
N THR A 161 2.82 -7.39 37.07
CA THR A 161 3.66 -7.08 38.23
C THR A 161 3.60 -8.22 39.26
N PRO A 162 4.57 -8.36 40.18
CA PRO A 162 4.50 -9.38 41.24
C PRO A 162 3.24 -9.29 42.12
N ALA A 163 2.57 -8.13 42.16
CA ALA A 163 1.29 -7.94 42.86
C ALA A 163 0.07 -8.46 42.08
N GLY A 164 0.25 -8.79 40.79
CA GLY A 164 -0.81 -9.21 39.86
C GLY A 164 -1.52 -8.06 39.16
N GLU A 165 -0.90 -6.88 39.06
CA GLU A 165 -1.37 -5.77 38.22
C GLU A 165 -0.89 -5.97 36.78
N TYR A 166 -1.73 -5.65 35.79
CA TYR A 166 -1.37 -5.67 34.38
C TYR A 166 -0.91 -4.27 33.93
N LEU A 167 0.34 -4.15 33.51
CA LEU A 167 0.87 -2.97 32.83
C LEU A 167 0.76 -3.16 31.31
N PHE A 168 0.34 -2.15 30.58
CA PHE A 168 0.17 -2.22 29.13
C PHE A 168 0.11 -0.82 28.51
N THR A 169 0.16 -0.75 27.17
CA THR A 169 -0.16 0.45 26.39
C THR A 169 -1.45 0.24 25.60
N SER A 170 -2.11 1.33 25.20
CA SER A 170 -3.29 1.27 24.33
C SER A 170 -3.24 2.35 23.26
N SER A 171 -2.40 2.14 22.25
CA SER A 171 -2.17 3.11 21.17
C SER A 171 -1.63 2.43 19.90
N MET A 172 -2.00 2.98 18.75
CA MET A 172 -1.43 2.54 17.46
C MET A 172 0.06 2.91 17.34
N GLU A 173 0.49 3.97 18.02
CA GLU A 173 1.85 4.49 18.05
C GLU A 173 2.82 3.60 18.85
N SER A 174 2.32 2.75 19.75
CA SER A 174 3.08 1.68 20.42
C SER A 174 2.95 0.29 19.80
N ALA A 175 1.97 0.08 18.92
CA ALA A 175 1.67 -1.23 18.34
C ALA A 175 2.13 -1.37 16.88
N GLY A 176 1.63 -0.50 16.00
CA GLY A 176 1.87 -0.59 14.55
C GLY A 176 2.71 0.55 13.96
N GLN A 177 2.94 1.62 14.73
CA GLN A 177 3.67 2.82 14.29
C GLN A 177 4.86 3.14 15.19
N VAL A 178 5.48 2.10 15.75
CA VAL A 178 6.66 2.21 16.62
C VAL A 178 7.81 2.96 15.92
N GLN A 179 7.99 2.74 14.63
CA GLN A 179 9.00 3.36 13.79
C GLN A 179 8.77 4.86 13.53
N ARG A 180 7.52 5.37 13.63
CA ARG A 180 7.24 6.81 13.49
C ARG A 180 7.75 7.52 14.75
N LYS A 181 9.00 8.00 14.68
CA LYS A 181 9.67 8.65 15.80
C LYS A 181 9.07 10.04 16.02
N ARG A 182 9.19 10.57 17.25
CA ARG A 182 8.88 11.98 17.57
C ARG A 182 7.42 12.38 17.36
N TYR A 183 6.52 11.41 17.28
CA TYR A 183 5.09 11.69 17.25
C TYR A 183 4.66 12.41 18.54
N LYS A 184 3.77 13.39 18.38
CA LYS A 184 3.18 14.20 19.46
C LYS A 184 1.71 14.38 19.15
N GLY A 185 0.82 13.81 19.96
CA GLY A 185 -0.64 13.96 19.83
C GLY A 185 -1.40 13.05 20.79
N GLU A 186 -2.73 13.11 20.79
CA GLU A 186 -3.56 12.37 21.76
C GLU A 186 -3.50 10.83 21.60
N ASN A 187 -3.00 10.31 20.47
CA ASN A 187 -2.78 8.87 20.30
C ASN A 187 -1.39 8.43 20.80
N ASN A 188 -0.70 9.27 21.57
CA ASN A 188 0.56 8.92 22.22
C ASN A 188 0.38 7.71 23.14
N PRO A 189 1.33 6.77 23.18
CA PRO A 189 1.26 5.68 24.13
C PRO A 189 1.69 6.13 25.52
N ASP A 190 0.86 5.76 26.50
CA ASP A 190 1.15 5.85 27.93
C ASP A 190 1.20 4.47 28.57
N ILE A 191 2.00 4.32 29.63
CA ILE A 191 1.99 3.14 30.48
C ILE A 191 0.76 3.20 31.39
N LEU A 192 -0.15 2.25 31.19
CA LEU A 192 -1.37 2.08 31.97
C LEU A 192 -1.27 0.83 32.86
N GLY A 193 -1.93 0.85 34.00
CA GLY A 193 -2.02 -0.23 34.97
C GLY A 193 -3.46 -0.58 35.30
N TYR A 194 -3.79 -1.88 35.30
CA TYR A 194 -5.09 -2.39 35.73
C TYR A 194 -4.91 -3.64 36.60
N ASN A 195 -5.46 -3.63 37.81
CA ASN A 195 -5.43 -4.78 38.69
C ASN A 195 -6.80 -5.49 38.70
N PRO A 196 -6.90 -6.70 38.12
CA PRO A 196 -8.17 -7.42 38.01
C PRO A 196 -8.70 -7.95 39.36
N LYS A 197 -7.89 -7.98 40.43
CA LYS A 197 -8.33 -8.51 41.74
C LYS A 197 -9.22 -7.52 42.48
N ASN A 198 -9.00 -6.22 42.29
CA ASN A 198 -9.71 -5.14 42.99
C ASN A 198 -10.28 -4.07 42.04
N ASN A 199 -10.19 -4.28 40.72
CA ASN A 199 -10.61 -3.35 39.67
C ASN A 199 -9.97 -1.95 39.77
N SER A 200 -8.78 -1.84 40.35
CA SER A 200 -8.06 -0.55 40.40
C SER A 200 -7.34 -0.27 39.08
N PHE A 201 -7.35 1.01 38.67
CA PHE A 201 -6.69 1.51 37.47
C PHE A 201 -5.73 2.64 37.83
N LYS A 202 -4.59 2.71 37.13
CA LYS A 202 -3.59 3.76 37.30
C LYS A 202 -2.93 4.09 35.96
N GLN A 203 -2.83 5.38 35.64
CA GLN A 203 -1.97 5.87 34.57
C GLN A 203 -0.59 6.20 35.16
N TYR A 204 0.48 5.55 34.66
CA TYR A 204 1.84 5.68 35.19
C TYR A 204 2.65 6.78 34.48
N THR A 205 2.28 7.14 33.26
CA THR A 205 2.90 8.20 32.46
C THR A 205 1.82 9.05 31.79
N ASP A 206 2.13 10.32 31.52
CA ASP A 206 1.24 11.31 30.87
C ASP A 206 2.01 12.26 29.94
N TYR A 207 3.19 11.84 29.50
CA TYR A 207 4.07 12.64 28.66
C TYR A 207 3.52 12.74 27.23
N GLU A 208 3.48 13.95 26.66
CA GLU A 208 3.16 14.15 25.25
C GLU A 208 4.33 13.67 24.38
N GLY A 209 4.43 12.36 24.20
CA GLY A 209 5.38 11.63 23.37
C GLY A 209 5.14 10.14 23.54
N LYS A 210 6.18 9.32 23.39
CA LYS A 210 5.98 7.87 23.35
C LYS A 210 6.60 7.18 24.55
N ASP A 211 5.77 6.66 25.46
CA ASP A 211 6.17 5.80 26.58
C ASP A 211 5.57 4.40 26.41
N PHE A 212 6.39 3.37 26.13
CA PHE A 212 5.87 2.04 25.78
C PHE A 212 6.86 0.89 25.98
N ASN A 213 6.40 -0.35 25.69
CA ASN A 213 7.10 -1.62 25.94
C ASN A 213 7.54 -1.79 27.40
N PRO A 214 6.61 -1.82 28.37
CA PRO A 214 6.95 -2.03 29.77
C PRO A 214 7.48 -3.45 30.03
N SER A 215 8.43 -3.55 30.95
CA SER A 215 9.00 -4.79 31.50
C SER A 215 9.17 -4.61 33.01
N VAL A 216 9.01 -5.65 33.81
CA VAL A 216 8.92 -5.52 35.28
C VAL A 216 9.84 -6.51 35.98
N ASP A 217 10.55 -6.08 37.03
CA ASP A 217 11.37 -6.97 37.87
C ASP A 217 10.60 -7.50 39.09
N LYS A 218 11.22 -8.41 39.86
CA LYS A 218 10.62 -9.04 41.04
C LYS A 218 10.26 -8.06 42.17
N ASN A 219 10.79 -6.84 42.14
CA ASN A 219 10.51 -5.80 43.11
C ASN A 219 9.40 -4.85 42.63
N GLY A 220 8.85 -5.07 41.42
CA GLY A 220 7.83 -4.22 40.82
C GLY A 220 8.38 -2.96 40.17
N ILE A 221 9.69 -2.87 39.91
CA ILE A 221 10.27 -1.75 39.17
C ILE A 221 9.95 -1.92 37.69
N VAL A 222 9.38 -0.90 37.07
CA VAL A 222 8.97 -0.90 35.66
C VAL A 222 10.08 -0.30 34.82
N TYR A 223 10.51 -0.97 33.76
CA TYR A 223 11.47 -0.51 32.75
C TYR A 223 10.76 -0.39 31.41
N PHE A 224 11.03 0.67 30.64
CA PHE A 224 10.31 0.96 29.41
C PHE A 224 11.14 1.91 28.53
N ILE A 225 10.67 2.17 27.30
CA ILE A 225 11.27 3.18 26.42
C ILE A 225 10.49 4.48 26.43
N SER A 226 11.21 5.59 26.37
CA SER A 226 10.67 6.94 26.23
C SER A 226 11.54 7.80 25.32
N ASP A 227 10.92 8.69 24.53
CA ASP A 227 11.63 9.72 23.74
C ASP A 227 11.78 11.08 24.46
N GLU A 228 11.43 11.16 25.76
CA GLU A 228 11.33 12.41 26.53
C GLU A 228 12.59 13.29 26.56
N ASN A 229 13.76 12.70 26.80
CA ASN A 229 14.98 13.50 27.02
C ASN A 229 15.57 14.11 25.74
N ASN A 230 15.49 13.41 24.60
CA ASN A 230 16.23 13.83 23.40
C ASN A 230 15.58 13.41 22.07
N ASN A 231 14.27 13.11 22.05
CA ASN A 231 13.52 12.77 20.84
C ASN A 231 13.98 11.47 20.13
N GLU A 232 14.75 10.64 20.83
CA GLU A 232 15.12 9.27 20.47
C GLU A 232 14.74 8.34 21.62
N TYR A 233 14.26 7.14 21.31
CA TYR A 233 13.85 6.18 22.34
C TYR A 233 15.06 5.78 23.20
N ASN A 234 14.96 6.04 24.49
CA ASN A 234 15.95 5.71 25.49
C ASN A 234 15.33 4.90 26.62
N LEU A 235 16.16 4.26 27.43
CA LEU A 235 15.71 3.42 28.54
C LEU A 235 15.35 4.29 29.76
N TYR A 236 14.19 4.02 30.34
CA TYR A 236 13.71 4.65 31.57
C TYR A 236 13.27 3.58 32.55
N LYS A 237 13.15 3.95 33.82
CA LYS A 237 12.45 3.17 34.83
C LYS A 237 11.46 4.00 35.63
N ILE A 238 10.43 3.35 36.17
CA ILE A 238 9.58 3.88 37.24
C ILE A 238 9.84 3.09 38.50
N GLU A 239 10.30 3.79 39.53
CA GLU A 239 10.57 3.24 40.86
C GLU A 239 9.99 4.19 41.91
N ASN A 240 9.20 3.67 42.85
CA ASN A 240 8.51 4.47 43.88
C ASN A 240 7.71 5.66 43.30
N GLY A 241 7.06 5.44 42.15
CA GLY A 241 6.26 6.45 41.44
C GLY A 241 7.06 7.54 40.73
N LYS A 242 8.41 7.44 40.67
CA LYS A 242 9.26 8.40 39.96
C LYS A 242 9.76 7.83 38.64
N LYS A 243 9.57 8.57 37.55
CA LYS A 243 10.17 8.30 36.24
C LYS A 243 11.64 8.75 36.24
N ILE A 244 12.56 7.85 35.88
CA ILE A 244 14.01 8.06 35.94
C ILE A 244 14.64 7.64 34.59
N PRO A 245 15.31 8.55 33.86
CA PRO A 245 16.07 8.19 32.66
C PRO A 245 17.33 7.39 33.03
N LEU A 246 17.63 6.35 32.24
CA LEU A 246 18.77 5.46 32.44
C LEU A 246 19.82 5.58 31.31
N THR A 247 19.43 5.97 30.10
CA THR A 247 20.33 6.15 28.96
C THR A 247 20.06 7.45 28.21
N GLN A 248 21.03 7.89 27.39
CA GLN A 248 20.92 9.07 26.53
C GLN A 248 21.70 8.84 25.23
N PHE A 249 21.28 7.85 24.46
CA PHE A 249 21.83 7.56 23.14
C PHE A 249 21.28 8.53 22.09
N ASP A 250 22.10 8.76 21.06
CA ASP A 250 21.79 9.55 19.87
C ASP A 250 20.98 8.78 18.80
N THR A 251 20.82 7.47 18.99
CA THR A 251 19.92 6.62 18.20
C THR A 251 18.97 5.85 19.12
N SER A 252 17.73 5.69 18.67
CA SER A 252 16.67 4.98 19.38
C SER A 252 17.01 3.53 19.69
N ILE A 253 16.72 3.11 20.93
CA ILE A 253 16.68 1.70 21.33
C ILE A 253 15.30 1.08 21.05
N LYS A 254 15.21 -0.25 21.07
CA LYS A 254 13.94 -0.98 20.92
C LYS A 254 13.86 -2.17 21.88
N LYS A 255 12.63 -2.60 22.17
CA LYS A 255 12.30 -3.86 22.87
C LYS A 255 13.13 -4.12 24.15
N PRO A 256 13.09 -3.23 25.15
CA PRO A 256 13.78 -3.47 26.41
C PRO A 256 13.14 -4.62 27.19
N PHE A 257 13.96 -5.41 27.87
CA PHE A 257 13.49 -6.47 28.76
C PHE A 257 14.40 -6.58 29.99
N VAL A 258 13.83 -6.53 31.19
CA VAL A 258 14.59 -6.63 32.46
C VAL A 258 14.67 -8.08 32.92
N ALA A 259 15.82 -8.49 33.46
CA ALA A 259 15.94 -9.77 34.16
C ALA A 259 15.08 -9.76 35.43
N ALA A 260 14.47 -10.90 35.81
CA ALA A 260 13.58 -10.95 36.96
C ALA A 260 14.25 -10.48 38.27
N ASN A 261 15.56 -10.68 38.44
CA ASN A 261 16.30 -10.20 39.60
C ASN A 261 16.59 -8.68 39.62
N GLY A 262 16.27 -7.95 38.54
CA GLY A 262 16.48 -6.51 38.39
C GLY A 262 17.93 -6.08 38.14
N SER A 263 18.85 -7.03 37.90
CA SER A 263 20.29 -6.72 37.77
C SER A 263 20.68 -6.13 36.42
N LYS A 264 19.99 -6.52 35.35
CA LYS A 264 20.33 -6.16 33.96
C LYS A 264 19.06 -5.94 33.13
N VAL A 265 19.18 -5.07 32.13
CA VAL A 265 18.18 -4.85 31.07
C VAL A 265 18.83 -5.11 29.73
N ILE A 266 18.22 -5.93 28.87
CA ILE A 266 18.64 -6.13 27.47
C ILE A 266 17.74 -5.30 26.54
N PHE A 267 18.29 -4.76 25.47
CA PHE A 267 17.53 -4.04 24.43
C PHE A 267 18.27 -4.07 23.09
N GLU A 268 17.54 -3.74 22.02
CA GLU A 268 18.09 -3.54 20.69
C GLU A 268 18.58 -2.09 20.54
N LYS A 269 19.73 -1.88 19.91
CA LYS A 269 20.20 -0.58 19.42
C LYS A 269 21.02 -0.80 18.15
N ASP A 270 20.72 -0.05 17.11
CA ASP A 270 21.43 -0.13 15.82
C ASP A 270 21.47 -1.56 15.26
N TYR A 271 20.36 -2.30 15.41
CA TYR A 271 20.17 -3.71 15.04
C TYR A 271 21.09 -4.71 15.77
N GLN A 272 21.65 -4.32 16.91
CA GLN A 272 22.46 -5.18 17.78
C GLN A 272 21.89 -5.19 19.20
N LEU A 273 22.34 -6.13 20.02
CA LEU A 273 21.89 -6.25 21.41
C LEU A 273 22.83 -5.54 22.37
N TYR A 274 22.27 -4.82 23.32
CA TYR A 274 22.99 -4.14 24.39
C TYR A 274 22.47 -4.58 25.75
N ILE A 275 23.38 -4.64 26.73
CA ILE A 275 23.07 -4.92 28.13
C ILE A 275 23.34 -3.65 28.94
N TYR A 276 22.33 -3.17 29.64
CA TYR A 276 22.47 -2.17 30.71
C TYR A 276 22.54 -2.86 32.06
N ASP A 277 23.65 -2.66 32.76
CA ASP A 277 23.84 -3.12 34.12
C ASP A 277 23.32 -2.07 35.11
N VAL A 278 22.34 -2.46 35.93
CA VAL A 278 21.58 -1.52 36.78
C VAL A 278 22.44 -0.98 37.93
N ALA A 279 23.36 -1.78 38.46
CA ALA A 279 24.22 -1.39 39.58
C ALA A 279 25.29 -0.38 39.14
N THR A 280 25.95 -0.65 38.02
CA THR A 280 27.03 0.19 37.48
C THR A 280 26.52 1.35 36.63
N LYS A 281 25.26 1.31 36.18
CA LYS A 281 24.61 2.27 35.29
C LYS A 281 25.30 2.40 33.94
N LYS A 282 25.85 1.30 33.43
CA LYS A 282 26.56 1.25 32.15
C LYS A 282 25.86 0.34 31.18
N ALA A 283 25.71 0.82 29.95
CA ALA A 283 25.34 0.01 28.81
C ALA A 283 26.57 -0.46 28.05
N ARG A 284 26.57 -1.71 27.57
CA ARG A 284 27.59 -2.27 26.68
C ARG A 284 26.96 -3.11 25.58
N LEU A 285 27.66 -3.18 24.44
CA LEU A 285 27.33 -4.13 23.38
C LEU A 285 27.44 -5.56 23.92
N LEU A 286 26.50 -6.42 23.53
CA LEU A 286 26.59 -7.85 23.72
C LEU A 286 27.34 -8.45 22.53
N GLU A 287 28.64 -8.69 22.69
CA GLU A 287 29.47 -9.27 21.63
C GLU A 287 29.16 -10.76 21.48
N THR A 288 28.29 -11.11 20.53
CA THR A 288 27.92 -12.49 20.22
C THR A 288 28.58 -12.99 18.93
N ASN A 289 29.07 -14.23 18.97
CA ASN A 289 29.58 -14.94 17.81
C ASN A 289 28.50 -15.89 17.30
N LEU A 290 28.04 -15.65 16.08
CA LEU A 290 26.96 -16.39 15.45
C LEU A 290 27.48 -17.12 14.21
N ASN A 291 26.95 -18.32 13.95
CA ASN A 291 27.11 -18.97 12.67
C ASN A 291 26.07 -18.41 11.71
N THR A 292 26.49 -17.69 10.69
CA THR A 292 25.60 -17.03 9.74
C THR A 292 25.51 -17.79 8.41
N ASN A 293 24.32 -17.85 7.81
CA ASN A 293 24.12 -18.43 6.49
C ASN A 293 23.62 -17.35 5.51
N LYS A 294 24.52 -16.81 4.67
CA LYS A 294 24.15 -15.79 3.69
C LYS A 294 23.53 -16.43 2.45
N THR A 295 22.20 -16.38 2.36
CA THR A 295 21.43 -16.96 1.25
C THR A 295 21.04 -15.94 0.18
N LEU A 296 20.91 -14.65 0.53
CA LEU A 296 20.46 -13.61 -0.41
C LEU A 296 21.43 -13.35 -1.58
N GLU A 297 22.72 -13.66 -1.42
CA GLU A 297 23.73 -13.54 -2.47
C GLU A 297 23.67 -14.72 -3.47
N LYS A 298 22.90 -15.77 -3.17
CA LYS A 298 22.72 -16.88 -4.10
C LYS A 298 21.81 -16.46 -5.24
N GLU A 299 22.23 -16.80 -6.44
CA GLU A 299 21.45 -16.62 -7.65
C GLU A 299 20.17 -17.46 -7.59
N GLN A 300 19.05 -16.82 -7.86
CA GLN A 300 17.73 -17.44 -7.99
C GLN A 300 17.26 -17.32 -9.43
N SER A 301 16.53 -18.32 -9.91
CA SER A 301 16.01 -18.32 -11.28
C SER A 301 14.62 -17.68 -11.33
N PHE A 302 14.44 -16.74 -12.23
CA PHE A 302 13.19 -16.04 -12.49
C PHE A 302 12.75 -16.26 -13.94
N GLY A 303 11.43 -16.43 -14.13
CA GLY A 303 10.83 -16.58 -15.46
C GLY A 303 10.41 -15.22 -16.03
N VAL A 304 10.53 -15.07 -17.35
CA VAL A 304 10.06 -13.90 -18.10
C VAL A 304 8.56 -13.94 -18.38
N GLU A 305 8.02 -15.14 -18.65
CA GLU A 305 6.61 -15.32 -19.03
C GLU A 305 5.67 -14.74 -17.96
N SER A 306 4.64 -14.01 -18.40
CA SER A 306 3.68 -13.29 -17.55
C SER A 306 4.29 -12.29 -16.57
N ASN A 307 5.56 -11.91 -16.75
CA ASN A 307 6.30 -10.97 -15.90
C ASN A 307 6.95 -9.84 -16.72
N ILE A 308 6.50 -9.59 -17.96
CA ILE A 308 6.96 -8.46 -18.77
C ILE A 308 6.25 -7.19 -18.31
N SER A 309 7.01 -6.13 -18.09
CA SER A 309 6.52 -4.84 -17.56
C SER A 309 6.54 -3.72 -18.60
N TYR A 310 7.36 -3.84 -19.64
CA TYR A 310 7.44 -2.89 -20.74
C TYR A 310 8.04 -3.56 -21.97
N PHE A 311 7.75 -3.06 -23.17
CA PHE A 311 8.38 -3.54 -24.40
C PHE A 311 8.37 -2.48 -25.52
N ASP A 312 9.14 -2.73 -26.57
CA ASP A 312 9.15 -1.96 -27.81
C ASP A 312 9.55 -2.85 -29.00
N ILE A 313 9.06 -2.52 -30.20
CA ILE A 313 9.32 -3.28 -31.44
C ILE A 313 10.30 -2.52 -32.33
N SER A 314 11.27 -3.22 -32.93
CA SER A 314 12.22 -2.59 -33.84
C SER A 314 11.54 -1.98 -35.07
N PRO A 315 12.04 -0.86 -35.63
CA PRO A 315 11.44 -0.23 -36.81
C PRO A 315 11.25 -1.17 -38.00
N ASP A 316 12.14 -2.15 -38.20
CA ASP A 316 12.03 -3.18 -39.24
C ASP A 316 10.99 -4.29 -38.95
N GLY A 317 10.37 -4.28 -37.76
CA GLY A 317 9.34 -5.25 -37.35
C GLY A 317 9.86 -6.66 -37.07
N LYS A 318 11.18 -6.86 -37.00
CA LYS A 318 11.80 -8.20 -36.89
C LYS A 318 12.20 -8.59 -35.49
N LYS A 319 12.31 -7.62 -34.56
CA LYS A 319 12.82 -7.83 -33.21
C LYS A 319 11.96 -7.09 -32.21
N MET A 320 12.02 -7.54 -30.97
CA MET A 320 11.43 -6.85 -29.82
C MET A 320 12.46 -6.71 -28.72
N ALA A 321 12.37 -5.61 -27.96
CA ALA A 321 13.08 -5.43 -26.71
C ALA A 321 12.03 -5.34 -25.60
N PHE A 322 12.29 -5.95 -24.45
CA PHE A 322 11.33 -5.95 -23.35
C PHE A 322 12.01 -6.00 -21.99
N VAL A 323 11.26 -5.59 -20.97
CA VAL A 323 11.72 -5.49 -19.58
C VAL A 323 10.96 -6.49 -18.73
N SER A 324 11.66 -7.37 -18.04
CA SER A 324 11.08 -8.27 -17.03
C SER A 324 11.88 -8.19 -15.74
N ARG A 325 11.20 -7.97 -14.61
CA ARG A 325 11.82 -7.75 -13.27
C ARG A 325 13.00 -6.76 -13.30
N GLY A 326 12.86 -5.67 -14.04
CA GLY A 326 13.90 -4.64 -14.17
C GLY A 326 15.08 -5.01 -15.04
N VAL A 327 15.06 -6.17 -15.71
CA VAL A 327 16.13 -6.62 -16.62
C VAL A 327 15.69 -6.44 -18.07
N LEU A 328 16.59 -5.92 -18.90
CA LEU A 328 16.39 -5.69 -20.33
C LEU A 328 16.76 -6.93 -21.15
N PHE A 329 15.87 -7.31 -22.06
CA PHE A 329 16.03 -8.42 -23.00
C PHE A 329 15.75 -7.97 -24.42
N VAL A 330 16.30 -8.71 -25.39
CA VAL A 330 15.98 -8.60 -26.81
C VAL A 330 15.62 -9.99 -27.34
N SER A 331 14.62 -10.06 -28.21
CA SER A 331 14.23 -11.29 -28.93
C SER A 331 13.92 -11.00 -30.39
N ASP A 332 13.87 -12.05 -31.21
CA ASP A 332 13.12 -12.00 -32.47
C ASP A 332 11.63 -11.72 -32.20
N ILE A 333 10.91 -11.28 -33.23
CA ILE A 333 9.51 -10.86 -33.10
C ILE A 333 8.56 -11.98 -32.65
N GLU A 334 8.93 -13.25 -32.83
CA GLU A 334 8.12 -14.40 -32.43
C GLU A 334 8.44 -14.89 -30.99
N GLY A 335 9.38 -14.25 -30.29
CA GLY A 335 9.73 -14.60 -28.90
C GLY A 335 10.60 -15.85 -28.72
N LYS A 336 11.12 -16.42 -29.81
CA LYS A 336 11.83 -17.71 -29.82
C LYS A 336 13.30 -17.60 -29.43
N PHE A 337 13.94 -16.47 -29.76
CA PHE A 337 15.38 -16.26 -29.60
C PHE A 337 15.65 -15.07 -28.68
N THR A 338 15.43 -15.29 -27.39
CA THR A 338 15.62 -14.26 -26.35
C THR A 338 17.05 -14.24 -25.81
N GLN A 339 17.58 -13.04 -25.60
CA GLN A 339 18.86 -12.79 -24.94
C GLN A 339 18.74 -11.66 -23.91
N GLN A 340 19.34 -11.86 -22.74
CA GLN A 340 19.52 -10.83 -21.73
C GLN A 340 20.58 -9.80 -22.17
N ILE A 341 20.27 -8.51 -22.00
CA ILE A 341 21.12 -7.39 -22.44
C ILE A 341 21.73 -6.63 -21.26
N SER A 342 20.97 -6.38 -20.20
CA SER A 342 21.46 -5.70 -18.98
C SER A 342 21.86 -6.71 -17.90
N ASP A 343 22.77 -6.34 -17.00
CA ASP A 343 23.22 -7.20 -15.90
C ASP A 343 22.18 -7.41 -14.78
N GLY A 344 21.15 -6.54 -14.72
CA GLY A 344 20.05 -6.63 -13.77
C GLY A 344 20.34 -6.08 -12.38
N LYS A 345 21.48 -5.41 -12.17
CA LYS A 345 21.82 -4.77 -10.88
C LYS A 345 21.01 -3.50 -10.62
N GLU A 346 20.80 -2.72 -11.66
CA GLU A 346 19.90 -1.57 -11.66
C GLU A 346 18.57 -1.95 -12.34
N ARG A 347 17.50 -1.23 -12.00
CA ARG A 347 16.16 -1.50 -12.56
C ARG A 347 15.97 -0.71 -13.84
N VAL A 348 15.81 -1.42 -14.96
CA VAL A 348 15.27 -0.88 -16.22
C VAL A 348 13.75 -0.76 -16.11
N MET A 349 13.14 0.30 -16.63
CA MET A 349 11.67 0.47 -16.62
C MET A 349 11.09 0.66 -18.03
N GLU A 350 11.81 1.36 -18.90
CA GLU A 350 11.37 1.67 -20.26
C GLU A 350 12.49 1.39 -21.26
N VAL A 351 12.12 0.95 -22.47
CA VAL A 351 13.04 0.77 -23.60
C VAL A 351 12.41 1.24 -24.91
N LYS A 352 13.23 1.77 -25.81
CA LYS A 352 12.88 2.18 -27.17
C LYS A 352 13.94 1.75 -28.17
N TRP A 353 13.51 1.29 -29.34
CA TRP A 353 14.40 1.06 -30.47
C TRP A 353 14.75 2.35 -31.20
N LEU A 354 16.01 2.51 -31.58
CA LEU A 354 16.47 3.59 -32.44
C LEU A 354 16.34 3.21 -33.92
N LYS A 355 16.45 4.23 -34.78
CA LYS A 355 16.23 4.15 -36.24
C LYS A 355 17.09 3.11 -36.97
N ASP A 356 18.24 2.76 -36.41
CA ASP A 356 19.21 1.84 -37.01
C ASP A 356 18.84 0.35 -36.84
N ASN A 357 17.77 0.03 -36.11
CA ASN A 357 17.37 -1.34 -35.73
C ASN A 357 18.43 -2.12 -34.95
N ARG A 358 19.41 -1.42 -34.37
CA ARG A 358 20.58 -1.99 -33.69
C ARG A 358 20.82 -1.39 -32.32
N SER A 359 20.36 -0.19 -32.06
CA SER A 359 20.60 0.52 -30.81
C SER A 359 19.30 0.67 -30.02
N LEU A 360 19.41 0.53 -28.70
CA LEU A 360 18.34 0.75 -27.75
C LEU A 360 18.59 2.04 -26.97
N LEU A 361 17.53 2.79 -26.69
CA LEU A 361 17.46 3.86 -25.70
C LEU A 361 16.58 3.35 -24.56
N TYR A 362 17.06 3.35 -23.33
CA TYR A 362 16.32 2.83 -22.19
C TYR A 362 16.62 3.66 -20.94
N ASN A 363 15.71 3.67 -19.97
CA ASN A 363 16.04 4.19 -18.64
C ASN A 363 16.43 3.06 -17.70
N GLN A 364 17.26 3.37 -16.72
CA GLN A 364 17.46 2.53 -15.55
C GLN A 364 17.70 3.38 -14.31
N THR A 365 17.61 2.78 -13.13
CA THR A 365 18.00 3.44 -11.89
C THR A 365 19.49 3.76 -11.87
N TYR A 366 19.81 4.93 -11.32
CA TYR A 366 21.16 5.43 -11.05
C TYR A 366 21.08 6.25 -9.77
N GLN A 367 21.70 5.76 -8.70
CA GLN A 367 21.56 6.33 -7.35
C GLN A 367 20.10 6.39 -6.84
N GLY A 368 19.25 5.51 -7.36
CA GLY A 368 17.80 5.46 -7.08
C GLY A 368 16.93 6.25 -8.07
N TYR A 369 17.51 7.13 -8.90
CA TYR A 369 16.78 7.94 -9.88
C TYR A 369 16.80 7.35 -11.29
N GLN A 370 15.74 7.54 -12.05
CA GLN A 370 15.65 7.10 -13.44
C GLN A 370 16.50 7.99 -14.36
N ASN A 371 17.42 7.39 -15.12
CA ASN A 371 18.29 8.09 -16.06
C ASN A 371 18.36 7.35 -17.40
N TRP A 372 18.61 8.08 -18.49
CA TRP A 372 18.67 7.53 -19.85
C TRP A 372 20.04 6.94 -20.17
N PHE A 373 20.03 5.79 -20.83
CA PHE A 373 21.19 5.04 -21.31
C PHE A 373 20.95 4.55 -22.73
N THR A 374 22.03 4.25 -23.45
CA THR A 374 21.97 3.56 -24.74
C THR A 374 22.93 2.38 -24.79
N ILE A 375 22.54 1.33 -25.51
CA ILE A 375 23.34 0.11 -25.73
C ILE A 375 23.00 -0.50 -27.08
N ALA A 376 23.93 -1.28 -27.65
CA ALA A 376 23.63 -2.12 -28.81
C ALA A 376 22.70 -3.28 -28.40
N ALA A 377 21.69 -3.55 -29.23
CA ALA A 377 20.66 -4.55 -29.00
C ALA A 377 21.16 -6.00 -29.15
N ASP A 378 22.34 -6.21 -29.72
CA ASP A 378 23.02 -7.52 -29.75
C ASP A 378 23.81 -7.80 -28.47
N GLY A 379 23.74 -6.89 -27.48
CA GLY A 379 24.43 -7.02 -26.19
C GLY A 379 25.93 -6.77 -26.25
N LYS A 380 26.49 -6.37 -27.41
CA LYS A 380 27.92 -6.07 -27.52
C LYS A 380 28.23 -4.64 -27.07
N GLY A 381 29.33 -4.50 -26.33
CA GLY A 381 29.78 -3.20 -25.81
C GLY A 381 29.31 -2.95 -24.37
N GLN A 382 29.42 -1.71 -23.92
CA GLN A 382 29.03 -1.29 -22.58
C GLN A 382 27.90 -0.25 -22.66
N PRO A 383 26.96 -0.22 -21.69
CA PRO A 383 25.99 0.85 -21.57
C PRO A 383 26.65 2.24 -21.59
N LYS A 384 26.13 3.14 -22.43
CA LYS A 384 26.49 4.56 -22.40
C LYS A 384 25.41 5.33 -21.67
N GLN A 385 25.75 5.87 -20.50
CA GLN A 385 24.90 6.77 -19.74
C GLN A 385 24.77 8.13 -20.44
N LEU A 386 23.54 8.60 -20.62
CA LEU A 386 23.20 9.85 -21.32
C LEU A 386 22.83 10.98 -20.35
N THR A 387 22.15 10.66 -19.24
CA THR A 387 21.80 11.63 -18.19
C THR A 387 22.31 11.19 -16.82
N ARG A 388 22.53 12.15 -15.91
CA ARG A 388 23.01 11.93 -14.52
C ARG A 388 22.21 12.75 -13.52
N ASP A 389 20.94 12.95 -13.79
CA ASP A 389 20.11 13.83 -12.99
C ASP A 389 19.69 13.12 -11.69
N LEU A 390 19.63 13.90 -10.60
CA LEU A 390 19.05 13.47 -9.31
C LEU A 390 17.55 13.77 -9.30
N ARG A 391 16.85 13.23 -10.30
CA ARG A 391 15.40 13.29 -10.51
C ARG A 391 15.02 12.23 -11.53
N ASN A 392 13.75 11.82 -11.55
CA ASN A 392 13.31 10.74 -12.41
C ASN A 392 13.06 11.23 -13.86
N ASN A 393 13.84 10.69 -14.81
CA ASN A 393 13.65 10.85 -16.25
C ASN A 393 12.85 9.66 -16.83
N ARG A 394 11.64 9.94 -17.32
CA ARG A 394 10.61 8.91 -17.58
C ARG A 394 9.65 9.28 -18.72
N ASP A 395 8.80 8.34 -19.11
CA ASP A 395 7.70 8.51 -20.04
C ASP A 395 8.16 9.00 -21.43
N ILE A 396 9.12 8.29 -22.04
CA ILE A 396 9.73 8.73 -23.30
C ILE A 396 8.92 8.34 -24.55
N THR A 397 8.76 9.30 -25.45
CA THR A 397 8.17 9.12 -26.78
C THR A 397 9.15 9.58 -27.86
N LEU A 398 9.27 8.83 -28.95
CA LEU A 398 10.10 9.20 -30.10
C LEU A 398 9.25 9.89 -31.18
N SER A 399 9.85 10.80 -31.95
CA SER A 399 9.21 11.42 -33.12
C SER A 399 8.97 10.38 -34.23
N ASN A 400 8.05 10.66 -35.15
CA ASN A 400 7.69 9.72 -36.23
C ASN A 400 8.88 9.40 -37.14
N ASP A 401 9.76 10.37 -37.37
CA ASP A 401 11.00 10.21 -38.14
C ASP A 401 12.17 9.57 -37.37
N LEU A 402 11.98 9.31 -36.08
CA LEU A 402 12.96 8.81 -35.10
C LEU A 402 14.22 9.69 -35.00
N SER A 403 14.08 11.01 -35.17
CA SER A 403 15.18 11.98 -35.00
C SER A 403 15.21 12.65 -33.62
N LYS A 404 14.08 12.68 -32.90
CA LYS A 404 13.95 13.32 -31.59
C LYS A 404 13.20 12.43 -30.61
N ALA A 405 13.37 12.72 -29.33
CA ALA A 405 12.60 12.16 -28.24
C ALA A 405 12.06 13.27 -27.32
N VAL A 406 10.91 13.03 -26.71
CA VAL A 406 10.34 13.88 -25.66
C VAL A 406 10.06 13.03 -24.41
N TYR A 407 10.34 13.56 -23.23
CA TYR A 407 10.16 12.85 -21.96
C TYR A 407 9.95 13.83 -20.79
N LEU A 408 9.51 13.30 -19.65
CA LEU A 408 9.34 14.06 -18.40
C LEU A 408 10.57 13.92 -17.51
N SER A 409 11.03 15.02 -16.91
CA SER A 409 12.16 15.05 -15.98
C SER A 409 11.75 15.70 -14.67
N GLY A 410 11.80 14.91 -13.59
CA GLY A 410 11.41 15.37 -12.26
C GLY A 410 9.93 15.71 -12.15
N ARG A 411 9.63 16.69 -11.29
CA ARG A 411 8.29 17.20 -11.02
C ARG A 411 7.91 18.44 -11.83
N ASP A 412 8.82 18.91 -12.68
CA ASP A 412 8.81 20.27 -13.18
C ASP A 412 9.15 20.43 -14.67
N GLN A 413 9.64 19.40 -15.39
CA GLN A 413 10.17 19.62 -16.75
C GLN A 413 9.64 18.65 -17.81
N VAL A 414 9.36 19.21 -18.99
CA VAL A 414 9.27 18.47 -20.26
C VAL A 414 10.55 18.74 -21.04
N ARG A 415 11.22 17.66 -21.49
CA ARG A 415 12.51 17.74 -22.17
C ARG A 415 12.46 17.15 -23.56
N LEU A 416 13.19 17.78 -24.48
CA LEU A 416 13.42 17.32 -25.83
C LEU A 416 14.86 16.81 -25.96
N MET A 417 15.06 15.67 -26.61
CA MET A 417 16.35 15.05 -26.88
C MET A 417 16.55 14.88 -28.38
N ASP A 418 17.70 15.31 -28.89
CA ASP A 418 18.16 14.99 -30.25
C ASP A 418 18.76 13.58 -30.25
N LEU A 419 18.25 12.65 -31.09
CA LEU A 419 18.69 11.25 -31.07
C LEU A 419 19.96 10.98 -31.87
N LYS A 420 20.50 11.98 -32.60
CA LYS A 420 21.77 11.85 -33.32
C LYS A 420 22.95 12.06 -32.37
N ASN A 421 22.84 13.00 -31.43
CA ASN A 421 23.92 13.32 -30.49
C ASN A 421 23.55 13.11 -29.01
N PHE A 422 22.29 12.81 -28.70
CA PHE A 422 21.72 12.65 -27.36
C PHE A 422 21.72 13.91 -26.50
N ASN A 423 21.85 15.10 -27.10
CA ASN A 423 21.70 16.36 -26.37
C ASN A 423 20.26 16.51 -25.90
N SER A 424 20.06 16.75 -24.61
CA SER A 424 18.74 16.96 -24.02
C SER A 424 18.59 18.40 -23.50
N THR A 425 17.44 19.01 -23.79
CA THR A 425 17.12 20.39 -23.44
C THR A 425 15.72 20.49 -22.86
N THR A 426 15.52 21.36 -21.87
CA THR A 426 14.20 21.66 -21.31
C THR A 426 13.45 22.56 -22.27
N ILE A 427 12.25 22.13 -22.67
CA ILE A 427 11.36 22.89 -23.56
C ILE A 427 10.19 23.52 -22.81
N VAL A 428 9.79 22.94 -21.68
CA VAL A 428 8.76 23.47 -20.78
C VAL A 428 9.20 23.26 -19.34
N ASN A 429 9.00 24.28 -18.50
CA ASN A 429 9.09 24.20 -17.05
C ASN A 429 7.72 24.57 -16.47
N ASP A 430 7.02 23.61 -15.86
CA ASP A 430 5.63 23.74 -15.40
C ASP A 430 5.34 22.72 -14.28
N GLU A 431 4.17 22.75 -13.66
CA GLU A 431 3.77 21.80 -12.63
C GLU A 431 3.41 20.43 -13.23
N ILE A 432 4.40 19.54 -13.39
CA ILE A 432 4.25 18.22 -14.00
C ILE A 432 3.93 17.14 -12.96
N TRP A 433 4.39 17.31 -11.71
CA TRP A 433 4.48 16.26 -10.68
C TRP A 433 5.38 15.09 -11.10
N ALA A 434 6.02 14.41 -10.15
CA ALA A 434 6.95 13.32 -10.45
C ALA A 434 6.27 11.94 -10.62
N PHE A 435 4.93 11.90 -10.55
CA PHE A 435 4.08 10.73 -10.75
C PHE A 435 2.66 11.19 -11.15
N GLN A 436 1.81 10.25 -11.57
CA GLN A 436 0.39 10.52 -11.94
C GLN A 436 0.22 11.67 -12.96
N ASN A 437 1.04 11.65 -14.01
CA ASN A 437 0.93 12.53 -15.15
C ASN A 437 0.93 11.72 -16.45
N SER A 438 0.33 12.27 -17.50
CA SER A 438 0.23 11.64 -18.80
C SER A 438 1.52 11.78 -19.61
N LYS A 439 1.81 10.74 -20.37
CA LYS A 439 3.02 10.63 -21.21
C LYS A 439 3.02 11.70 -22.32
N PRO A 440 4.11 12.47 -22.50
CA PRO A 440 4.20 13.46 -23.58
C PRO A 440 4.33 12.75 -24.94
N SER A 441 3.85 13.39 -26.02
CA SER A 441 3.89 12.82 -27.37
C SER A 441 4.08 13.87 -28.47
N PHE A 442 4.52 13.44 -29.66
CA PHE A 442 4.65 14.30 -30.82
C PHE A 442 3.36 14.33 -31.65
N SER A 443 3.08 15.48 -32.30
CA SER A 443 2.05 15.56 -33.33
C SER A 443 2.38 14.67 -34.53
N PRO A 444 1.40 14.29 -35.38
CA PRO A 444 1.63 13.41 -36.54
C PRO A 444 2.67 13.93 -37.56
N ASN A 445 2.97 15.22 -37.52
CA ASN A 445 3.98 15.89 -38.37
C ASN A 445 5.25 16.32 -37.60
N ASP A 446 5.41 15.89 -36.34
CA ASP A 446 6.53 16.18 -35.45
C ASP A 446 6.78 17.69 -35.17
N GLU A 447 5.79 18.56 -35.39
CA GLU A 447 5.91 20.01 -35.15
C GLU A 447 5.55 20.46 -33.73
N TYR A 448 4.68 19.70 -33.05
CA TYR A 448 4.21 20.01 -31.70
C TYR A 448 4.51 18.85 -30.74
N VAL A 449 4.72 19.21 -29.47
CA VAL A 449 4.70 18.28 -28.34
C VAL A 449 3.39 18.48 -27.59
N LEU A 450 2.64 17.40 -27.37
CA LEU A 450 1.48 17.32 -26.49
C LEU A 450 1.93 16.83 -25.12
N PHE A 451 1.47 17.49 -24.06
CA PHE A 451 1.78 17.12 -22.68
C PHE A 451 0.66 17.60 -21.74
N SER A 452 0.72 17.16 -20.49
CA SER A 452 -0.20 17.61 -19.45
C SER A 452 0.54 18.26 -18.28
N ALA A 453 -0.09 19.27 -17.68
CA ALA A 453 0.39 19.94 -16.47
C ALA A 453 -0.78 20.21 -15.52
N LYS A 454 -0.46 20.39 -14.24
CA LYS A 454 -1.44 20.53 -13.16
C LYS A 454 -1.92 21.96 -12.99
N ARG A 455 -3.23 22.13 -12.81
CA ARG A 455 -3.88 23.38 -12.40
C ARG A 455 -4.93 23.04 -11.36
N ASN A 456 -4.82 23.59 -10.16
CA ASN A 456 -5.75 23.30 -9.05
C ASN A 456 -5.92 21.79 -8.79
N PHE A 457 -4.81 21.03 -8.77
CA PHE A 457 -4.76 19.56 -8.64
C PHE A 457 -5.29 18.74 -9.85
N GLU A 458 -5.88 19.40 -10.84
CA GLU A 458 -6.44 18.75 -12.02
C GLU A 458 -5.47 18.81 -13.22
N LEU A 459 -5.50 17.82 -14.12
CA LEU A 459 -4.68 17.84 -15.34
C LEU A 459 -5.34 18.68 -16.42
N ASP A 460 -4.54 19.55 -17.05
CA ASP A 460 -4.88 20.24 -18.29
C ASP A 460 -4.05 19.71 -19.46
N ILE A 461 -4.56 19.88 -20.66
CA ILE A 461 -3.90 19.47 -21.91
C ILE A 461 -3.21 20.68 -22.55
N PHE A 462 -1.92 20.54 -22.84
CA PHE A 462 -1.10 21.56 -23.45
C PHE A 462 -0.44 21.07 -24.74
N ILE A 463 -0.14 22.03 -25.63
CA ILE A 463 0.78 21.82 -26.73
C ILE A 463 1.94 22.80 -26.68
N TYR A 464 3.10 22.37 -27.14
CA TYR A 464 4.30 23.17 -27.34
C TYR A 464 4.75 23.10 -28.80
N ASN A 465 4.81 24.25 -29.48
CA ASN A 465 5.34 24.33 -30.84
C ASN A 465 6.87 24.36 -30.79
N ILE A 466 7.52 23.34 -31.36
CA ILE A 466 8.98 23.15 -31.25
C ILE A 466 9.75 24.26 -31.96
N LYS A 467 9.28 24.70 -33.13
CA LYS A 467 9.97 25.73 -33.94
C LYS A 467 9.80 27.14 -33.34
N LYS A 468 8.60 27.45 -32.85
CA LYS A 468 8.25 28.77 -32.30
C LYS A 468 8.65 28.92 -30.83
N GLY A 469 8.86 27.83 -30.12
CA GLY A 469 9.13 27.85 -28.67
C GLY A 469 7.93 28.32 -27.85
N GLN A 470 6.72 28.00 -28.28
CA GLN A 470 5.48 28.53 -27.70
C GLN A 470 4.60 27.42 -27.12
N THR A 471 4.22 27.58 -25.86
CA THR A 471 3.26 26.71 -25.15
C THR A 471 1.84 27.30 -25.23
N THR A 472 0.83 26.43 -25.39
CA THR A 472 -0.60 26.79 -25.39
C THR A 472 -1.38 25.80 -24.51
N ASN A 473 -2.18 26.30 -23.55
CA ASN A 473 -3.15 25.49 -22.80
C ASN A 473 -4.43 25.35 -23.63
N LEU A 474 -4.91 24.12 -23.84
CA LEU A 474 -6.09 23.84 -24.65
C LEU A 474 -7.36 23.64 -23.84
N THR A 475 -7.29 23.38 -22.54
CA THR A 475 -8.46 22.98 -21.73
C THR A 475 -8.80 23.98 -20.63
N ASN A 476 -7.93 24.20 -19.65
CA ASN A 476 -8.18 25.09 -18.51
C ASN A 476 -9.56 24.90 -17.84
N THR A 477 -9.95 23.65 -17.55
CA THR A 477 -11.33 23.27 -17.19
C THR A 477 -11.60 23.07 -15.70
N GLY A 478 -10.56 23.03 -14.85
CA GLY A 478 -10.73 22.77 -13.41
C GLY A 478 -11.25 21.36 -13.08
N VAL A 479 -11.17 20.45 -14.05
CA VAL A 479 -11.41 19.01 -13.94
C VAL A 479 -10.29 18.29 -14.69
N THR A 480 -10.00 17.05 -14.36
CA THR A 480 -8.89 16.30 -14.98
C THR A 480 -9.21 15.93 -16.43
N GLU A 481 -8.37 16.40 -17.35
CA GLU A 481 -8.33 16.03 -18.76
C GLU A 481 -7.07 15.18 -19.01
N ALA A 482 -7.20 13.86 -18.85
CA ALA A 482 -6.08 12.92 -18.80
C ALA A 482 -5.82 12.16 -20.11
N ASP A 483 -4.62 11.64 -20.23
CA ASP A 483 -4.15 10.72 -21.28
C ASP A 483 -4.39 11.24 -22.70
N PRO A 484 -3.93 12.47 -23.02
CA PRO A 484 -4.21 13.06 -24.31
C PRO A 484 -3.37 12.40 -25.41
N VAL A 485 -4.01 12.06 -26.53
CA VAL A 485 -3.37 11.45 -27.70
C VAL A 485 -3.80 12.13 -29.00
N TRP A 486 -2.85 12.30 -29.92
CA TRP A 486 -3.14 12.84 -31.25
C TRP A 486 -3.93 11.85 -32.10
N SER A 487 -4.90 12.36 -32.87
CA SER A 487 -5.45 11.61 -33.97
C SER A 487 -4.41 11.46 -35.10
N PRO A 488 -4.34 10.31 -35.80
CA PRO A 488 -3.37 10.11 -36.88
C PRO A 488 -3.50 11.12 -38.04
N ASN A 489 -4.69 11.65 -38.27
CA ASN A 489 -4.97 12.67 -39.29
C ASN A 489 -4.63 14.10 -38.84
N GLY A 490 -4.22 14.30 -37.57
CA GLY A 490 -3.86 15.62 -37.03
C GLY A 490 -5.02 16.59 -36.83
N LYS A 491 -6.27 16.11 -36.84
CA LYS A 491 -7.47 16.94 -36.64
C LYS A 491 -7.94 16.99 -35.19
N TYR A 492 -7.66 15.97 -34.38
CA TYR A 492 -8.22 15.84 -33.05
C TYR A 492 -7.17 15.49 -31.98
N ILE A 493 -7.46 15.84 -30.75
CA ILE A 493 -6.83 15.25 -29.55
C ILE A 493 -7.90 14.44 -28.81
N TYR A 494 -7.66 13.15 -28.60
CA TYR A 494 -8.49 12.29 -27.75
C TYR A 494 -7.98 12.30 -26.33
N PHE A 495 -8.86 12.19 -25.34
CA PHE A 495 -8.49 12.22 -23.92
C PHE A 495 -9.62 11.62 -23.06
N THR A 496 -9.29 11.35 -21.79
CA THR A 496 -10.21 10.82 -20.77
C THR A 496 -10.61 11.91 -19.80
N SER A 497 -11.90 11.98 -19.43
CA SER A 497 -12.38 13.02 -18.51
C SER A 497 -13.69 12.66 -17.80
N ASP A 498 -13.86 13.11 -16.56
CA ASP A 498 -15.16 13.35 -15.94
C ASP A 498 -15.46 14.85 -16.01
N ARG A 499 -15.95 15.30 -17.17
CA ARG A 499 -16.18 16.73 -17.47
C ARG A 499 -17.17 17.44 -16.54
N THR A 500 -17.76 16.74 -15.57
CA THR A 500 -18.75 17.28 -14.64
C THR A 500 -18.32 17.26 -13.19
N ASN A 501 -17.17 16.65 -12.86
CA ASN A 501 -16.69 16.55 -11.49
C ASN A 501 -15.16 16.67 -11.44
N PRO A 502 -14.60 17.40 -10.47
CA PRO A 502 -13.18 17.31 -10.15
C PRO A 502 -12.76 15.87 -9.86
N SER A 503 -11.52 15.53 -10.21
CA SER A 503 -10.94 14.23 -9.89
C SER A 503 -10.48 14.22 -8.44
N TYR A 504 -9.87 15.28 -7.93
CA TYR A 504 -9.41 15.28 -6.55
C TYR A 504 -10.56 15.61 -5.57
N PRO A 505 -10.65 14.90 -4.43
CA PRO A 505 -9.74 13.85 -3.93
C PRO A 505 -10.14 12.40 -4.32
N LEU A 506 -11.32 12.20 -4.95
CA LEU A 506 -11.96 10.88 -5.08
C LEU A 506 -11.47 10.02 -6.27
N GLY A 507 -10.77 10.65 -7.21
CA GLY A 507 -10.59 10.19 -8.59
C GLY A 507 -11.79 10.50 -9.49
N MET A 508 -11.62 10.36 -10.80
CA MET A 508 -12.72 10.50 -11.77
C MET A 508 -13.80 9.43 -11.53
N GLN A 509 -15.04 9.85 -11.30
CA GLN A 509 -16.16 8.95 -10.97
C GLN A 509 -16.98 8.51 -12.20
N LYS A 510 -16.94 9.29 -13.28
CA LYS A 510 -17.67 9.02 -14.52
C LYS A 510 -16.80 9.31 -15.73
N SER A 511 -15.60 8.74 -15.75
CA SER A 511 -14.65 8.98 -16.84
C SER A 511 -15.14 8.41 -18.18
N ASN A 512 -15.13 9.24 -19.21
CA ASN A 512 -15.45 8.88 -20.59
C ASN A 512 -14.35 9.35 -21.53
N VAL A 513 -14.32 8.80 -22.75
CA VAL A 513 -13.38 9.24 -23.80
C VAL A 513 -14.03 10.33 -24.64
N TYR A 514 -13.34 11.46 -24.74
CA TYR A 514 -13.71 12.61 -25.54
C TYR A 514 -12.67 12.83 -26.65
N ARG A 515 -13.04 13.63 -27.65
CA ARG A 515 -12.09 14.22 -28.59
C ARG A 515 -12.35 15.70 -28.75
N MET A 516 -11.28 16.46 -28.94
CA MET A 516 -11.26 17.90 -29.15
C MET A 516 -10.77 18.17 -30.57
N ALA A 517 -11.57 18.85 -31.39
CA ALA A 517 -11.11 19.28 -32.71
C ALA A 517 -10.16 20.47 -32.59
N LEU A 518 -9.04 20.40 -33.31
CA LEU A 518 -7.99 21.42 -33.31
C LEU A 518 -8.35 22.66 -34.14
N ASP A 519 -9.37 22.56 -34.99
CA ASP A 519 -10.00 23.67 -35.68
C ASP A 519 -11.42 23.25 -36.11
N TRP A 520 -12.15 24.14 -36.76
CA TRP A 520 -13.41 23.85 -37.42
C TRP A 520 -13.15 23.12 -38.74
N PHE A 521 -13.36 21.81 -38.74
CA PHE A 521 -13.26 20.97 -39.93
C PHE A 521 -14.65 20.65 -40.47
N ASP A 522 -14.80 20.73 -41.78
CA ASP A 522 -16.01 20.27 -42.46
C ASP A 522 -16.04 18.74 -42.56
N GLU A 523 -17.22 18.17 -42.66
CA GLU A 523 -17.40 16.75 -42.95
C GLU A 523 -17.24 16.47 -44.45
N PRO A 524 -16.71 15.29 -44.83
CA PRO A 524 -16.66 14.91 -46.24
C PRO A 524 -18.08 14.91 -46.85
N TYR A 525 -18.24 15.46 -48.05
CA TYR A 525 -19.54 15.45 -48.73
C TYR A 525 -19.77 14.12 -49.46
N LYS A 526 -20.97 13.55 -49.32
CA LYS A 526 -21.38 12.35 -50.10
C LYS A 526 -21.33 12.62 -51.60
N SER A 527 -21.70 13.84 -52.02
CA SER A 527 -21.65 14.27 -53.42
C SER A 527 -20.23 14.23 -53.97
N GLU A 528 -19.24 14.74 -53.25
CA GLU A 528 -17.83 14.68 -53.71
C GLU A 528 -17.31 13.25 -53.87
N LYS A 529 -17.74 12.32 -53.02
CA LYS A 529 -17.39 10.90 -53.18
C LYS A 529 -18.10 10.28 -54.39
N PHE A 530 -19.34 10.68 -54.64
CA PHE A 530 -20.10 10.25 -55.80
C PHE A 530 -19.49 10.80 -57.10
N ASP A 531 -19.16 12.09 -57.15
CA ASP A 531 -18.53 12.75 -58.30
C ASP A 531 -17.18 12.10 -58.64
N LYS A 532 -16.42 11.69 -57.62
CA LYS A 532 -15.16 10.93 -57.77
C LYS A 532 -15.33 9.56 -58.43
N LEU A 533 -16.53 8.97 -58.45
CA LEU A 533 -16.80 7.73 -59.19
C LEU A 533 -16.74 7.95 -60.72
N PHE A 534 -16.86 9.19 -61.18
CA PHE A 534 -16.94 9.55 -62.60
C PHE A 534 -15.70 10.32 -63.09
N THR A 535 -14.68 10.50 -62.26
CA THR A 535 -13.37 11.04 -62.65
C THR A 535 -12.40 9.91 -62.96
N GLU A 536 -11.87 9.85 -64.19
CA GLU A 536 -10.76 8.94 -64.53
C GLU A 536 -9.49 9.39 -63.80
N GLU A 537 -8.95 8.55 -62.91
CA GLU A 537 -7.66 8.78 -62.26
C GLU A 537 -6.53 8.77 -63.32
N LYS A 538 -6.09 9.95 -63.75
CA LYS A 538 -4.81 10.09 -64.45
C LYS A 538 -3.69 9.71 -63.49
N LYS A 539 -3.00 8.61 -63.79
CA LYS A 539 -1.68 8.31 -63.22
C LYS A 539 -0.78 9.52 -63.45
N GLU A 540 -0.37 10.18 -62.36
CA GLU A 540 0.70 11.18 -62.41
C GLU A 540 2.01 10.48 -62.83
N GLU A 541 2.47 10.77 -64.05
CA GLU A 541 3.81 10.45 -64.51
C GLU A 541 4.83 11.35 -63.80
N GLU A 542 5.90 10.73 -63.31
CA GLU A 542 7.08 11.42 -62.78
C GLU A 542 7.74 12.33 -63.84
N PRO A 543 8.35 13.46 -63.47
CA PRO A 543 9.20 14.21 -64.39
C PRO A 543 10.53 13.50 -64.59
N ALA A 544 10.69 12.86 -65.75
CA ALA A 544 11.95 12.26 -66.21
C ALA A 544 12.96 13.34 -66.62
N ASP A 545 14.09 13.35 -65.92
CA ASP A 545 15.29 14.10 -66.26
C ASP A 545 15.95 13.55 -67.55
N LYS A 546 16.38 14.45 -68.43
CA LYS A 546 16.93 14.14 -69.76
C LYS A 546 18.44 14.06 -69.69
N SER A 547 19.02 12.86 -69.91
CA SER A 547 20.28 12.79 -70.66
C SER A 547 20.50 11.44 -71.38
N LYS A 548 20.69 11.58 -72.70
CA LYS A 548 21.02 10.62 -73.76
C LYS A 548 22.25 9.75 -73.46
N ASN A 549 22.23 8.45 -73.83
CA ASN A 549 22.82 7.95 -75.09
C ASN A 549 22.85 6.40 -75.20
N LYS A 550 22.17 5.90 -76.23
CA LYS A 550 22.53 4.90 -77.27
C LYS A 550 23.41 3.65 -76.96
N LYS A 551 22.83 2.52 -77.41
CA LYS A 551 23.39 1.35 -78.16
C LYS A 551 24.24 0.35 -77.36
N ASP A 552 24.20 -0.97 -77.60
CA ASP A 552 23.46 -1.85 -78.52
C ASP A 552 23.61 -3.31 -78.00
N THR A 553 22.63 -4.16 -78.34
CA THR A 553 22.69 -5.62 -78.59
C THR A 553 22.88 -6.70 -77.48
N LYS A 554 21.82 -7.54 -77.35
CA LYS A 554 21.73 -9.04 -77.40
C LYS A 554 22.66 -9.87 -76.50
N GLU A 555 22.28 -10.99 -75.87
CA GLU A 555 21.15 -11.92 -75.94
C GLU A 555 21.24 -12.89 -74.72
N SER A 556 20.16 -13.63 -74.46
CA SER A 556 20.07 -14.93 -73.74
C SER A 556 19.62 -14.98 -72.26
N LYS A 557 18.29 -15.14 -72.13
CA LYS A 557 17.52 -16.25 -71.53
C LYS A 557 17.74 -16.75 -70.09
N ASP A 558 16.57 -16.82 -69.43
CA ASP A 558 16.06 -17.78 -68.44
C ASP A 558 16.43 -17.62 -66.96
N LYS A 559 15.48 -17.06 -66.18
CA LYS A 559 14.56 -17.87 -65.34
C LYS A 559 13.48 -17.00 -64.68
N LYS A 560 12.26 -17.55 -64.69
CA LYS A 560 11.07 -17.10 -63.96
C LYS A 560 11.36 -16.93 -62.46
N ASP A 561 11.04 -15.76 -61.94
CA ASP A 561 10.61 -15.55 -60.56
C ASP A 561 9.38 -14.64 -60.60
N ASP A 562 8.23 -15.18 -60.19
CA ASP A 562 6.98 -14.45 -59.98
C ASP A 562 7.14 -13.51 -58.76
N LYS A 563 7.67 -12.32 -59.00
CA LYS A 563 7.52 -11.18 -58.09
C LYS A 563 6.08 -10.67 -58.20
N LYS A 564 5.22 -11.08 -57.27
CA LYS A 564 4.05 -10.29 -56.87
C LYS A 564 4.57 -8.97 -56.29
N GLU A 565 4.50 -7.91 -57.09
CA GLU A 565 4.62 -6.53 -56.62
C GLU A 565 3.54 -6.27 -55.55
N SER A 566 3.99 -6.19 -54.30
CA SER A 566 3.22 -5.56 -53.24
C SER A 566 3.21 -4.06 -53.50
N THR A 567 2.07 -3.53 -53.94
CA THR A 567 1.75 -2.11 -53.83
C THR A 567 1.83 -1.70 -52.36
N GLU A 568 2.97 -1.12 -51.95
CA GLU A 568 3.10 -0.41 -50.68
C GLU A 568 2.23 0.85 -50.74
N GLU A 569 1.11 0.83 -50.00
CA GLU A 569 0.37 2.04 -49.67
C GLU A 569 1.28 2.99 -48.87
N LYS A 570 1.71 4.09 -49.51
CA LYS A 570 2.42 5.18 -48.83
C LYS A 570 1.53 5.76 -47.73
N LYS A 571 2.06 5.81 -46.49
CA LYS A 571 1.41 6.46 -45.33
C LYS A 571 0.99 7.91 -45.70
N PRO A 572 -0.27 8.32 -45.45
CA PRO A 572 -0.67 9.72 -45.61
C PRO A 572 0.16 10.57 -44.64
N THR A 573 1.04 11.41 -45.19
CA THR A 573 1.88 12.33 -44.39
C THR A 573 1.10 13.63 -44.21
N VAL A 574 0.76 13.99 -42.97
CA VAL A 574 0.14 15.28 -42.65
C VAL A 574 1.18 16.38 -42.89
N LYS A 575 1.07 17.09 -44.02
CA LYS A 575 2.06 18.11 -44.42
C LYS A 575 1.95 19.42 -43.64
N GLU A 576 0.75 19.79 -43.20
CA GLU A 576 0.49 21.01 -42.43
C GLU A 576 -0.55 20.72 -41.33
N LEU A 577 -0.24 21.07 -40.08
CA LEU A 577 -1.12 20.88 -38.94
C LEU A 577 -1.72 22.23 -38.53
N LYS A 578 -3.04 22.38 -38.69
CA LYS A 578 -3.75 23.60 -38.31
C LYS A 578 -4.24 23.47 -36.87
N VAL A 579 -3.75 24.35 -36.00
CA VAL A 579 -4.18 24.45 -34.61
C VAL A 579 -4.72 25.84 -34.34
N ASN A 580 -6.02 25.91 -34.06
CA ASN A 580 -6.75 27.09 -33.65
C ASN A 580 -7.05 26.98 -32.15
N PRO A 581 -6.35 27.70 -31.25
CA PRO A 581 -6.56 27.58 -29.82
C PRO A 581 -7.82 28.30 -29.32
N ASP A 582 -8.48 29.10 -30.15
CA ASP A 582 -9.66 29.85 -29.75
C ASP A 582 -10.87 28.92 -29.60
N ASN A 583 -11.58 29.05 -28.47
CA ASN A 583 -12.82 28.32 -28.14
C ASN A 583 -12.72 26.79 -28.32
N THR A 584 -11.57 26.19 -28.00
CA THR A 584 -11.33 24.74 -28.06
C THR A 584 -12.39 23.92 -27.33
N LEU A 585 -12.89 24.42 -26.20
CA LEU A 585 -13.90 23.74 -25.38
C LEU A 585 -15.25 23.54 -26.09
N GLU A 586 -15.60 24.41 -27.05
CA GLU A 586 -16.82 24.28 -27.86
C GLU A 586 -16.71 23.13 -28.88
N ARG A 587 -15.48 22.67 -29.14
CA ARG A 587 -15.18 21.62 -30.11
C ARG A 587 -14.84 20.27 -29.46
N ILE A 588 -15.21 20.11 -28.19
CA ILE A 588 -15.10 18.84 -27.47
C ILE A 588 -16.39 18.03 -27.65
N GLU A 589 -16.26 16.81 -28.15
CA GLU A 589 -17.37 15.87 -28.27
C GLU A 589 -17.10 14.55 -27.55
N LEU A 590 -18.17 13.94 -27.04
CA LEU A 590 -18.13 12.61 -26.47
C LEU A 590 -18.00 11.58 -27.60
N VAL A 591 -17.00 10.73 -27.51
CA VAL A 591 -16.67 9.77 -28.57
C VAL A 591 -17.29 8.40 -28.32
N THR A 592 -17.40 8.01 -27.07
CA THR A 592 -17.85 6.69 -26.61
C THR A 592 -19.25 6.73 -26.02
N ASP A 593 -19.86 5.57 -25.85
CA ASP A 593 -21.12 5.46 -25.10
C ASP A 593 -20.85 5.65 -23.61
N ARG A 594 -21.78 6.23 -22.84
CA ARG A 594 -21.57 6.51 -21.40
C ARG A 594 -21.75 5.27 -20.52
N PHE A 595 -21.00 4.21 -20.80
CA PHE A 595 -21.01 2.97 -20.02
C PHE A 595 -19.66 2.72 -19.35
N GLY A 596 -19.72 2.38 -18.05
CA GLY A 596 -18.54 2.11 -17.23
C GLY A 596 -17.59 3.30 -17.09
N TYR A 597 -16.44 3.01 -16.49
CA TYR A 597 -15.28 3.90 -16.35
C TYR A 597 -14.32 3.63 -17.48
N GLN A 598 -14.09 4.64 -18.31
CA GLN A 598 -13.26 4.52 -19.51
C GLN A 598 -11.95 5.28 -19.32
N SER A 599 -10.86 4.76 -19.88
CA SER A 599 -9.55 5.43 -19.86
C SER A 599 -8.60 4.90 -20.94
N ASP A 600 -7.38 5.44 -20.96
CA ASP A 600 -6.26 5.02 -21.81
C ASP A 600 -6.59 5.01 -23.32
N PRO A 601 -7.14 6.11 -23.89
CA PRO A 601 -7.47 6.16 -25.30
C PRO A 601 -6.20 6.07 -26.15
N LEU A 602 -6.22 5.23 -27.17
CA LEU A 602 -5.17 5.10 -28.18
C LEU A 602 -5.80 5.09 -29.56
N VAL A 603 -5.24 5.84 -30.50
CA VAL A 603 -5.85 6.04 -31.82
C VAL A 603 -4.88 5.67 -32.94
N PHE A 604 -5.34 4.80 -33.83
CA PHE A 604 -4.55 4.29 -34.95
C PHE A 604 -5.30 4.45 -36.28
N ALA A 605 -4.57 4.66 -37.37
CA ALA A 605 -5.15 4.68 -38.71
C ALA A 605 -5.01 3.32 -39.41
N ASP A 606 -6.06 2.90 -40.12
CA ASP A 606 -6.09 1.77 -41.06
C ASP A 606 -6.76 2.23 -42.37
N GLY A 607 -5.94 2.60 -43.37
CA GLY A 607 -6.42 3.27 -44.58
C GLY A 607 -7.11 4.60 -44.25
N LYS A 608 -8.40 4.73 -44.62
CA LYS A 608 -9.25 5.89 -44.30
C LYS A 608 -9.98 5.78 -42.95
N LYS A 609 -9.80 4.67 -42.24
CA LYS A 609 -10.47 4.41 -40.96
C LYS A 609 -9.59 4.90 -39.81
N GLU A 610 -10.24 5.42 -38.78
CA GLU A 610 -9.61 5.74 -37.50
C GLU A 610 -10.14 4.78 -36.43
N ILE A 611 -9.23 4.08 -35.75
CA ILE A 611 -9.56 3.07 -34.75
C ILE A 611 -9.15 3.62 -33.39
N LEU A 612 -10.13 3.91 -32.55
CA LEU A 612 -9.94 4.19 -31.13
C LEU A 612 -9.95 2.87 -30.36
N LEU A 613 -8.92 2.62 -29.56
CA LEU A 613 -8.87 1.61 -28.51
C LEU A 613 -8.95 2.29 -27.14
N PHE A 614 -9.65 1.69 -26.19
CA PHE A 614 -9.77 2.20 -24.83
C PHE A 614 -10.10 1.08 -23.84
N ASN A 615 -9.72 1.26 -22.59
CA ASN A 615 -10.08 0.35 -21.52
C ASN A 615 -11.40 0.79 -20.87
N THR A 616 -12.29 -0.15 -20.57
CA THR A 616 -13.57 0.12 -19.89
C THR A 616 -14.01 -1.04 -19.01
N ASN A 617 -14.77 -0.76 -17.96
CA ASN A 617 -15.40 -1.79 -17.10
C ASN A 617 -16.90 -1.98 -17.36
N GLN A 618 -17.40 -1.54 -18.51
CA GLN A 618 -18.82 -1.56 -18.85
C GLN A 618 -19.47 -2.95 -18.91
N ASP A 619 -18.71 -4.00 -19.21
CA ASP A 619 -19.19 -5.39 -19.20
C ASP A 619 -18.74 -6.05 -17.89
N ASN A 620 -19.71 -6.41 -17.05
CA ASN A 620 -19.57 -7.09 -15.75
C ASN A 620 -18.69 -6.40 -14.68
N GLY A 621 -18.29 -5.15 -14.87
CA GLY A 621 -17.47 -4.40 -13.91
C GLY A 621 -15.98 -4.71 -13.96
N LYS A 622 -15.52 -5.64 -14.81
CA LYS A 622 -14.10 -5.91 -15.03
C LYS A 622 -13.55 -5.04 -16.14
N ARG A 623 -12.32 -4.54 -15.95
CA ARG A 623 -11.61 -3.73 -16.95
C ARG A 623 -11.19 -4.57 -18.15
N GLN A 624 -11.61 -4.13 -19.34
CA GLN A 624 -11.50 -4.85 -20.60
C GLN A 624 -11.14 -3.89 -21.74
N LEU A 625 -10.55 -4.41 -22.82
CA LEU A 625 -10.18 -3.63 -23.99
C LEU A 625 -11.34 -3.56 -25.00
N PHE A 626 -11.71 -2.35 -25.40
CA PHE A 626 -12.73 -2.07 -26.40
C PHE A 626 -12.15 -1.26 -27.57
N LYS A 627 -12.86 -1.30 -28.70
CA LYS A 627 -12.58 -0.50 -29.89
C LYS A 627 -13.79 0.31 -30.33
N LYS A 628 -13.54 1.39 -31.07
CA LYS A 628 -14.53 2.10 -31.88
C LYS A 628 -13.88 2.54 -33.19
N VAL A 629 -14.52 2.24 -34.33
CA VAL A 629 -13.98 2.50 -35.66
C VAL A 629 -14.77 3.63 -36.34
N PHE A 630 -14.07 4.68 -36.75
CA PHE A 630 -14.63 5.82 -37.48
C PHE A 630 -14.31 5.69 -38.97
N THR A 631 -15.36 5.74 -39.79
CA THR A 631 -15.30 5.79 -41.25
C THR A 631 -16.30 6.84 -41.74
N ASP A 632 -15.98 7.55 -42.82
CA ASP A 632 -16.92 8.50 -43.44
C ASP A 632 -18.28 7.84 -43.70
N PHE A 633 -19.37 8.54 -43.35
CA PHE A 633 -20.76 8.14 -43.62
C PHE A 633 -21.27 6.85 -42.95
N GLU A 634 -20.50 6.25 -42.05
CA GLU A 634 -20.91 5.06 -41.29
C GLU A 634 -20.98 5.37 -39.79
N PRO A 635 -22.04 4.94 -39.08
CA PRO A 635 -22.10 5.10 -37.64
C PRO A 635 -21.06 4.20 -36.95
N ALA A 636 -20.20 4.79 -36.13
CA ALA A 636 -19.21 4.07 -35.34
C ALA A 636 -19.87 3.35 -34.14
N LYS A 637 -19.51 2.10 -33.89
CA LYS A 637 -19.97 1.31 -32.73
C LYS A 637 -18.82 0.85 -31.85
N SER A 638 -19.08 0.79 -30.55
CA SER A 638 -18.15 0.28 -29.55
C SER A 638 -18.22 -1.25 -29.52
N GLU A 639 -17.10 -1.95 -29.64
CA GLU A 639 -17.02 -3.43 -29.66
C GLU A 639 -15.92 -3.92 -28.71
N LYS A 640 -16.17 -5.03 -28.01
CA LYS A 640 -15.16 -5.66 -27.16
C LYS A 640 -14.06 -6.29 -28.03
N VAL A 641 -12.81 -6.03 -27.69
CA VAL A 641 -11.62 -6.59 -28.32
C VAL A 641 -11.10 -7.78 -27.52
N PHE A 642 -11.01 -7.62 -26.19
CA PHE A 642 -10.44 -8.63 -25.31
C PHE A 642 -11.04 -8.57 -23.90
N ASP A 643 -11.10 -9.72 -23.21
CA ASP A 643 -11.66 -9.83 -21.86
C ASP A 643 -10.71 -9.35 -20.74
N LYS A 644 -9.56 -8.78 -21.10
CA LYS A 644 -8.63 -8.10 -20.20
C LYS A 644 -8.29 -6.73 -20.75
N GLN A 645 -7.97 -5.79 -19.86
CA GLN A 645 -7.38 -4.50 -20.25
C GLN A 645 -6.02 -4.69 -20.92
N ALA A 646 -5.62 -3.73 -21.74
CA ALA A 646 -4.24 -3.62 -22.22
C ALA A 646 -3.53 -2.51 -21.46
N ASP A 647 -2.35 -2.82 -20.93
CA ASP A 647 -1.55 -1.90 -20.12
C ASP A 647 -0.73 -0.96 -21.01
N TYR A 648 -0.37 -1.41 -22.22
CA TYR A 648 0.40 -0.64 -23.19
C TYR A 648 0.19 -1.20 -24.60
N ILE A 649 0.02 -0.35 -25.62
CA ILE A 649 -0.13 -0.77 -27.02
C ILE A 649 0.73 0.11 -27.94
N ILE A 650 1.46 -0.52 -28.86
CA ILE A 650 2.20 0.17 -29.93
C ILE A 650 1.89 -0.39 -31.30
N LYS A 651 2.04 0.45 -32.33
CA LYS A 651 1.88 0.07 -33.73
C LYS A 651 3.24 -0.14 -34.40
N ASN A 652 3.36 -1.23 -35.14
CA ASN A 652 4.46 -1.46 -36.07
C ASN A 652 3.89 -1.99 -37.39
N ASP A 653 4.03 -1.20 -38.46
CA ASP A 653 3.43 -1.45 -39.77
C ASP A 653 1.91 -1.74 -39.69
N LYS A 654 1.45 -2.92 -40.14
CA LYS A 654 0.03 -3.36 -40.11
C LYS A 654 -0.38 -4.05 -38.81
N ASN A 655 0.53 -4.17 -37.85
CA ASN A 655 0.29 -4.87 -36.59
C ASN A 655 0.27 -3.91 -35.40
N LEU A 656 -0.57 -4.23 -34.43
CA LEU A 656 -0.49 -3.72 -33.08
C LEU A 656 0.13 -4.78 -32.17
N PHE A 657 0.92 -4.33 -31.22
CA PHE A 657 1.45 -5.15 -30.15
C PHE A 657 0.96 -4.58 -28.82
N ALA A 658 0.48 -5.44 -27.93
CA ALA A 658 -0.12 -5.04 -26.66
C ALA A 658 0.52 -5.81 -25.49
N LEU A 659 0.79 -5.12 -24.39
CA LEU A 659 1.10 -5.74 -23.10
C LEU A 659 -0.21 -5.99 -22.36
N ILE A 660 -0.51 -7.24 -22.07
CA ILE A 660 -1.75 -7.66 -21.42
C ILE A 660 -1.40 -8.67 -20.32
N GLY A 661 -1.52 -8.26 -19.06
CA GLY A 661 -1.31 -9.17 -17.92
C GLY A 661 0.09 -9.78 -17.87
N GLY A 662 1.11 -9.00 -18.22
CA GLY A 662 2.51 -9.42 -18.21
C GLY A 662 2.99 -10.19 -19.45
N ASP A 663 2.14 -10.36 -20.45
CA ASP A 663 2.45 -11.04 -21.72
C ASP A 663 2.28 -10.10 -22.92
N ILE A 664 3.17 -10.22 -23.91
CA ILE A 664 3.08 -9.47 -25.17
C ILE A 664 2.14 -10.21 -26.11
N HIS A 665 1.20 -9.49 -26.72
CA HIS A 665 0.26 -9.99 -27.71
C HIS A 665 0.44 -9.23 -29.02
N LYS A 666 0.29 -9.92 -30.15
CA LYS A 666 0.26 -9.35 -31.50
C LYS A 666 -1.16 -9.39 -32.04
N MET A 667 -1.56 -8.39 -32.81
CA MET A 667 -2.82 -8.41 -33.56
C MET A 667 -2.72 -7.59 -34.83
N ALA A 668 -3.30 -8.08 -35.92
CA ALA A 668 -3.47 -7.27 -37.12
C ALA A 668 -4.43 -6.11 -36.84
N ILE A 669 -4.10 -4.90 -37.27
CA ILE A 669 -4.92 -3.69 -37.01
C ILE A 669 -6.35 -3.80 -37.59
N SER A 670 -6.51 -4.56 -38.67
CA SER A 670 -7.79 -4.78 -39.33
C SER A 670 -8.68 -5.81 -38.62
N ALA A 671 -8.08 -6.77 -37.91
CA ALA A 671 -8.79 -7.86 -37.23
C ALA A 671 -8.97 -7.61 -35.73
N LEU A 672 -7.99 -6.98 -35.08
CA LEU A 672 -7.96 -6.71 -33.64
C LEU A 672 -8.25 -7.96 -32.80
N LYS A 673 -7.58 -9.05 -33.14
CA LYS A 673 -7.63 -10.32 -32.40
C LYS A 673 -6.27 -10.55 -31.73
N PRO A 674 -6.13 -10.36 -30.41
CA PRO A 674 -4.88 -10.56 -29.71
C PRO A 674 -4.41 -12.02 -29.75
N GLU A 675 -3.17 -12.24 -30.17
CA GLU A 675 -2.48 -13.53 -30.17
C GLU A 675 -1.24 -13.42 -29.27
N LYS A 676 -1.17 -14.25 -28.22
CA LYS A 676 -0.03 -14.24 -27.28
C LYS A 676 1.27 -14.64 -27.98
N ILE A 677 2.32 -13.84 -27.78
CA ILE A 677 3.69 -14.19 -28.14
C ILE A 677 4.30 -14.93 -26.95
N ASN A 678 4.66 -16.19 -27.15
CA ASN A 678 5.23 -17.02 -26.09
C ASN A 678 6.73 -16.72 -25.95
N VAL A 679 7.12 -16.08 -24.84
CA VAL A 679 8.52 -15.80 -24.50
C VAL A 679 8.95 -16.71 -23.35
N GLN A 680 9.55 -17.84 -23.69
CA GLN A 680 10.06 -18.80 -22.70
C GLN A 680 11.54 -18.54 -22.44
N TYR A 681 11.84 -17.81 -21.37
CA TYR A 681 13.20 -17.53 -20.93
C TYR A 681 13.27 -17.49 -19.40
N THR A 682 14.37 -17.97 -18.85
CA THR A 682 14.71 -17.80 -17.44
C THR A 682 16.05 -17.10 -17.32
N PHE A 683 16.16 -16.24 -16.30
CA PHE A 683 17.39 -15.54 -15.97
C PHE A 683 17.64 -15.65 -14.48
N ASN A 684 18.87 -15.34 -14.07
CA ASN A 684 19.27 -15.43 -12.69
C ASN A 684 19.50 -14.05 -12.10
N LYS A 685 19.08 -13.86 -10.85
CA LYS A 685 19.38 -12.68 -10.05
C LYS A 685 19.49 -13.08 -8.58
N ASN A 686 20.29 -12.36 -7.79
CA ASN A 686 20.34 -12.51 -6.34
C ASN A 686 19.56 -11.38 -5.64
N LEU A 687 18.97 -11.70 -4.49
CA LEU A 687 18.14 -10.77 -3.73
C LEU A 687 18.95 -9.66 -3.06
N ALA A 688 20.22 -9.92 -2.68
CA ALA A 688 21.06 -8.92 -2.03
C ALA A 688 21.27 -7.67 -2.92
N SER A 689 21.62 -7.87 -4.20
CA SER A 689 21.75 -6.77 -5.16
C SER A 689 20.41 -6.09 -5.46
N GLU A 690 19.32 -6.86 -5.53
CA GLU A 690 17.98 -6.34 -5.73
C GLU A 690 17.54 -5.43 -4.57
N PHE A 691 17.79 -5.84 -3.33
CA PHE A 691 17.44 -5.09 -2.13
C PHE A 691 18.22 -3.78 -1.99
N ASN A 692 19.50 -3.77 -2.41
CA ASN A 692 20.27 -2.52 -2.48
C ASN A 692 19.67 -1.53 -3.48
N GLN A 693 19.31 -2.00 -4.67
CA GLN A 693 18.64 -1.18 -5.68
C GLN A 693 17.29 -0.65 -5.17
N MET A 694 16.50 -1.51 -4.54
CA MET A 694 15.21 -1.15 -3.95
C MET A 694 15.33 -0.10 -2.85
N TYR A 695 16.35 -0.20 -2.00
CA TYR A 695 16.63 0.80 -0.97
C TYR A 695 16.89 2.18 -1.57
N ASP A 696 17.75 2.25 -2.58
CA ASP A 696 18.08 3.49 -3.27
C ASP A 696 16.86 4.08 -3.99
N GLU A 697 16.09 3.25 -4.70
CA GLU A 697 14.88 3.68 -5.42
C GLU A 697 13.78 4.17 -4.47
N ALA A 698 13.55 3.48 -3.36
CA ALA A 698 12.57 3.89 -2.35
C ALA A 698 12.96 5.23 -1.72
N TRP A 699 14.23 5.41 -1.35
CA TRP A 699 14.72 6.68 -0.80
C TRP A 699 14.58 7.83 -1.79
N ALA A 700 14.99 7.63 -3.05
CA ALA A 700 14.93 8.65 -4.11
C ALA A 700 13.48 9.02 -4.46
N GLY A 701 12.58 8.05 -4.46
CA GLY A 701 11.16 8.30 -4.69
C GLY A 701 10.51 9.16 -3.62
N VAL A 702 10.89 8.97 -2.35
CA VAL A 702 10.46 9.84 -1.24
C VAL A 702 11.13 11.21 -1.32
N GLU A 703 12.42 11.29 -1.65
CA GLU A 703 13.14 12.56 -1.80
C GLU A 703 12.46 13.49 -2.81
N GLU A 704 12.06 12.97 -3.96
CA GLU A 704 11.51 13.79 -5.03
C GLU A 704 10.07 14.27 -4.75
N ASN A 705 9.32 13.55 -3.93
CA ASN A 705 7.86 13.66 -3.82
C ASN A 705 7.29 13.90 -2.41
N PHE A 706 8.12 13.93 -1.36
CA PHE A 706 7.63 14.21 -0.01
C PHE A 706 7.03 15.62 0.07
N TYR A 707 5.89 15.74 0.75
CA TYR A 707 5.08 16.97 0.71
C TYR A 707 5.76 18.21 1.33
N ASP A 708 6.62 18.01 2.34
CA ASP A 708 7.42 19.07 2.96
C ASP A 708 8.83 19.04 2.38
N ASP A 709 9.18 20.09 1.63
CA ASP A 709 10.49 20.22 0.99
C ASP A 709 11.68 20.24 1.96
N LYS A 710 11.41 20.44 3.26
CA LYS A 710 12.41 20.39 4.33
C LYS A 710 12.41 19.08 5.12
N PHE A 711 11.61 18.08 4.73
CA PHE A 711 11.54 16.76 5.37
C PHE A 711 11.32 16.85 6.89
N HIS A 712 10.43 17.74 7.35
CA HIS A 712 10.21 18.05 8.77
C HIS A 712 11.47 18.47 9.54
N GLY A 713 12.47 19.03 8.85
CA GLY A 713 13.76 19.43 9.42
C GLY A 713 14.80 18.30 9.49
N ILE A 714 14.50 17.11 8.97
CA ILE A 714 15.44 15.99 8.92
C ILE A 714 16.41 16.17 7.74
N ASN A 715 17.70 15.96 7.97
CA ASN A 715 18.66 15.84 6.88
C ASN A 715 18.48 14.48 6.18
N TRP A 716 17.57 14.45 5.21
CA TRP A 716 17.15 13.22 4.53
C TRP A 716 18.30 12.48 3.84
N LYS A 717 19.25 13.21 3.25
CA LYS A 717 20.45 12.63 2.62
C LYS A 717 21.37 11.97 3.64
N ALA A 718 21.61 12.62 4.80
CA ALA A 718 22.40 12.01 5.86
C ALA A 718 21.73 10.75 6.42
N LYS A 719 20.40 10.71 6.49
CA LYS A 719 19.66 9.49 6.88
C LYS A 719 19.84 8.36 5.87
N LYS A 720 19.86 8.64 4.57
CA LYS A 720 20.24 7.64 3.55
C LYS A 720 21.57 6.96 3.89
N GLU A 721 22.60 7.75 4.15
CA GLU A 721 23.95 7.27 4.40
C GLU A 721 24.07 6.56 5.75
N GLN A 722 23.32 7.02 6.76
CA GLN A 722 23.26 6.37 8.08
C GLN A 722 22.71 4.95 7.97
N TYR A 723 21.57 4.77 7.30
CA TYR A 723 20.89 3.48 7.20
C TYR A 723 21.52 2.53 6.18
N ALA A 724 22.15 3.05 5.12
CA ALA A 724 22.83 2.23 4.11
C ALA A 724 23.98 1.38 4.68
N LYS A 725 24.56 1.77 5.83
CA LYS A 725 25.61 1.01 6.54
C LYS A 725 25.14 -0.38 6.98
N TYR A 726 23.83 -0.59 7.10
CA TYR A 726 23.26 -1.86 7.54
C TYR A 726 22.84 -2.78 6.37
N LEU A 727 22.77 -2.25 5.14
CA LEU A 727 22.40 -3.04 3.95
C LEU A 727 23.26 -4.30 3.76
N PRO A 728 24.59 -4.28 3.95
CA PRO A 728 25.41 -5.48 3.79
C PRO A 728 25.11 -6.61 4.79
N TYR A 729 24.30 -6.34 5.83
CA TYR A 729 23.94 -7.30 6.87
C TYR A 729 22.48 -7.76 6.80
N VAL A 730 21.72 -7.28 5.81
CA VAL A 730 20.36 -7.75 5.52
C VAL A 730 20.47 -9.21 5.06
N ASN A 731 19.83 -10.13 5.77
CA ASN A 731 19.85 -11.57 5.47
C ASN A 731 18.48 -12.11 5.06
N SER A 732 17.42 -11.38 5.37
CA SER A 732 16.04 -11.74 5.01
C SER A 732 15.28 -10.54 4.43
N ARG A 733 14.15 -10.83 3.79
CA ARG A 733 13.20 -9.78 3.39
C ARG A 733 12.61 -9.05 4.59
N ASN A 734 12.52 -9.71 5.75
CA ASN A 734 12.10 -9.08 6.99
C ASN A 734 13.09 -8.01 7.45
N ASP A 735 14.40 -8.26 7.36
CA ASP A 735 15.42 -7.28 7.69
C ASP A 735 15.32 -6.05 6.79
N LEU A 736 15.06 -6.24 5.49
CA LEU A 736 14.78 -5.14 4.57
C LEU A 736 13.56 -4.33 4.99
N ARG A 737 12.47 -5.00 5.41
CA ARG A 737 11.27 -4.32 5.92
C ARG A 737 11.58 -3.48 7.16
N ILE A 738 12.33 -4.03 8.11
CA ILE A 738 12.73 -3.31 9.32
C ILE A 738 13.58 -2.08 8.94
N LEU A 739 14.60 -2.27 8.10
CA LEU A 739 15.53 -1.22 7.70
C LEU A 739 14.83 -0.04 7.02
N LEU A 740 13.98 -0.31 6.02
CA LEU A 740 13.28 0.74 5.28
C LEU A 740 12.18 1.41 6.10
N ASN A 741 11.44 0.67 6.95
CA ASN A 741 10.46 1.30 7.82
C ASN A 741 11.10 2.19 8.88
N ASP A 742 12.28 1.82 9.41
CA ASP A 742 13.01 2.70 10.33
C ASP A 742 13.52 3.97 9.62
N LEU A 743 14.06 3.85 8.41
CA LEU A 743 14.48 5.00 7.60
C LEU A 743 13.32 5.95 7.34
N LEU A 744 12.18 5.44 6.86
CA LEU A 744 10.98 6.24 6.61
C LEU A 744 10.41 6.85 7.90
N GLY A 745 10.49 6.13 9.01
CA GLY A 745 10.02 6.56 10.33
C GLY A 745 10.76 7.77 10.90
N GLU A 746 11.97 8.07 10.42
CA GLU A 746 12.72 9.28 10.79
C GLU A 746 11.98 10.58 10.44
N LEU A 747 11.16 10.55 9.37
CA LEU A 747 10.42 11.70 8.87
C LEU A 747 9.30 12.14 9.81
N ASN A 748 8.89 11.34 10.79
CA ASN A 748 7.72 11.63 11.63
C ASN A 748 6.50 12.07 10.81
N SER A 749 6.12 11.22 9.85
CA SER A 749 5.06 11.53 8.90
C SER A 749 3.99 10.46 8.96
N SER A 750 2.74 10.89 8.83
CA SER A 750 1.65 10.00 8.53
C SER A 750 1.81 9.39 7.14
N HIS A 751 1.09 8.28 6.92
CA HIS A 751 1.05 7.59 5.63
C HIS A 751 2.42 7.16 5.08
N THR A 752 3.44 6.96 5.93
CA THR A 752 4.70 6.33 5.54
C THR A 752 4.71 4.85 5.88
N GLY A 753 5.35 4.05 5.05
CA GLY A 753 5.59 2.64 5.33
C GLY A 753 6.11 1.89 4.12
N PHE A 754 6.78 0.77 4.37
CA PHE A 754 7.32 -0.13 3.36
C PHE A 754 6.84 -1.56 3.61
N SER A 755 6.40 -2.23 2.54
CA SER A 755 5.94 -3.61 2.56
C SER A 755 6.63 -4.40 1.46
N SER A 756 6.90 -5.67 1.73
CA SER A 756 7.62 -6.55 0.83
C SER A 756 7.19 -7.99 1.07
N PHE A 757 7.07 -8.76 0.00
CA PHE A 757 6.65 -10.16 0.00
C PHE A 757 7.41 -10.92 -1.11
N GLY A 758 7.66 -12.21 -0.90
CA GLY A 758 8.37 -13.05 -1.87
C GLY A 758 8.10 -14.53 -1.69
N LYS A 759 8.42 -15.34 -2.71
CA LYS A 759 8.20 -16.80 -2.66
C LYS A 759 9.03 -17.48 -1.57
N GLU A 760 10.20 -16.93 -1.27
CA GLU A 760 11.12 -17.37 -0.21
C GLU A 760 10.54 -17.23 1.21
N GLU A 761 9.45 -16.49 1.39
CA GLU A 761 8.75 -16.38 2.67
C GLU A 761 7.57 -17.36 2.79
N SER A 762 7.25 -18.09 1.72
CA SER A 762 6.14 -19.05 1.70
C SER A 762 6.36 -20.17 2.70
N LYS A 763 5.31 -20.55 3.43
CA LYS A 763 5.34 -21.67 4.37
C LYS A 763 4.72 -22.91 3.74
N PHE A 764 5.23 -24.09 4.08
CA PHE A 764 4.67 -25.36 3.60
C PHE A 764 3.28 -25.64 4.19
N LEU A 765 3.06 -25.26 5.44
CA LEU A 765 1.79 -25.46 6.14
C LEU A 765 1.06 -24.13 6.36
N ASN A 766 -0.26 -24.16 6.23
CA ASN A 766 -1.12 -23.01 6.46
C ASN A 766 -2.46 -23.47 7.07
N TYR A 767 -2.91 -22.84 8.15
CA TYR A 767 -4.12 -23.19 8.88
C TYR A 767 -5.08 -22.01 9.01
N PHE A 768 -6.37 -22.31 8.97
CA PHE A 768 -7.45 -21.32 8.97
C PHE A 768 -8.46 -21.62 10.06
N THR A 769 -8.87 -20.60 10.81
CA THR A 769 -10.00 -20.70 11.75
C THR A 769 -11.34 -20.52 11.03
N ASN A 770 -12.26 -21.45 11.27
CA ASN A 770 -13.61 -21.44 10.73
C ASN A 770 -14.56 -20.74 11.71
N GLU A 771 -14.74 -19.44 11.54
CA GLU A 771 -15.49 -18.60 12.47
C GLU A 771 -16.99 -18.80 12.32
N THR A 772 -17.72 -18.89 13.44
CA THR A 772 -19.16 -19.17 13.45
C THR A 772 -20.00 -17.99 13.94
N GLY A 773 -19.39 -17.06 14.68
CA GLY A 773 -20.08 -15.99 15.42
C GLY A 773 -20.59 -16.41 16.81
N ILE A 774 -20.21 -17.59 17.28
CA ILE A 774 -20.46 -18.04 18.66
C ILE A 774 -19.40 -17.43 19.57
N ILE A 775 -19.83 -16.79 20.65
CA ILE A 775 -18.95 -16.35 21.73
C ILE A 775 -19.14 -17.34 22.88
N PHE A 776 -18.06 -18.01 23.29
CA PHE A 776 -18.06 -18.93 24.43
C PHE A 776 -17.73 -18.19 25.73
N LYS A 777 -18.27 -18.70 26.84
CA LYS A 777 -17.98 -18.16 28.19
C LYS A 777 -16.50 -18.29 28.51
N LYS A 778 -15.93 -17.24 29.11
CA LYS A 778 -14.51 -17.18 29.52
C LYS A 778 -14.07 -18.37 30.38
N ASP A 779 -14.83 -18.72 31.41
CA ASP A 779 -14.48 -19.80 32.36
C ASP A 779 -15.04 -21.18 31.96
N GLN A 780 -15.85 -21.23 30.88
CA GLN A 780 -16.46 -22.45 30.36
C GLN A 780 -16.37 -22.42 28.83
N PRO A 781 -15.19 -22.73 28.24
CA PRO A 781 -14.86 -22.44 26.83
C PRO A 781 -15.64 -23.28 25.79
N TYR A 782 -16.57 -24.10 26.26
CA TYR A 782 -17.48 -24.91 25.45
C TYR A 782 -18.95 -24.53 25.67
N VAL A 783 -19.26 -23.57 26.54
CA VAL A 783 -20.63 -23.11 26.80
C VAL A 783 -20.88 -21.80 26.09
N VAL A 784 -21.92 -21.73 25.27
CA VAL A 784 -22.30 -20.53 24.52
C VAL A 784 -22.68 -19.42 25.50
N GLU A 785 -22.01 -18.28 25.39
CA GLU A 785 -22.32 -17.04 26.12
C GLU A 785 -23.29 -16.18 25.31
N SER A 786 -22.95 -15.90 24.06
CA SER A 786 -23.73 -15.05 23.17
C SER A 786 -23.47 -15.39 21.69
N ILE A 787 -24.27 -14.78 20.82
CA ILE A 787 -24.19 -14.94 19.37
C ILE A 787 -24.09 -13.55 18.76
N VAL A 788 -23.04 -13.32 17.96
CA VAL A 788 -22.79 -12.05 17.26
C VAL A 788 -23.87 -11.83 16.20
N ARG A 789 -24.44 -10.62 16.08
CA ARG A 789 -25.54 -10.39 15.13
C ARG A 789 -25.05 -10.50 13.69
N LYS A 790 -25.96 -10.94 12.82
CA LYS A 790 -25.69 -11.22 11.39
C LYS A 790 -24.59 -12.26 11.13
N SER A 791 -24.08 -12.93 12.15
CA SER A 791 -23.13 -14.03 11.97
C SER A 791 -23.85 -15.31 11.49
N PRO A 792 -23.11 -16.30 11.00
CA PRO A 792 -23.69 -17.60 10.64
C PRO A 792 -24.53 -18.22 11.75
N ALA A 793 -24.10 -18.12 13.01
CA ALA A 793 -24.83 -18.62 14.17
C ALA A 793 -26.10 -17.83 14.52
N PHE A 794 -26.26 -16.60 14.00
CA PHE A 794 -27.43 -15.74 14.25
C PHE A 794 -28.62 -16.00 13.31
N LEU A 795 -28.40 -16.74 12.23
CA LEU A 795 -29.43 -16.96 11.20
C LEU A 795 -30.61 -17.78 11.75
N SER A 796 -31.84 -17.47 11.33
CA SER A 796 -33.07 -18.06 11.87
C SER A 796 -33.21 -19.58 11.69
N GLY A 797 -32.41 -20.19 10.81
CA GLY A 797 -32.36 -21.65 10.60
C GLY A 797 -31.30 -22.38 11.44
N VAL A 798 -30.52 -21.66 12.25
CA VAL A 798 -29.42 -22.22 13.06
C VAL A 798 -29.86 -22.28 14.52
N ASP A 799 -30.01 -23.50 15.06
CA ASP A 799 -30.55 -23.71 16.43
C ASP A 799 -29.44 -23.75 17.48
N ILE A 800 -28.89 -22.58 17.79
CA ILE A 800 -27.88 -22.36 18.84
C ILE A 800 -28.41 -21.32 19.82
N LYS A 801 -28.26 -21.56 21.13
CA LYS A 801 -28.73 -20.64 22.17
C LYS A 801 -27.67 -20.43 23.26
N PRO A 802 -27.64 -19.24 23.89
CA PRO A 802 -26.88 -19.04 25.13
C PRO A 802 -27.18 -20.13 26.16
N GLY A 803 -26.13 -20.69 26.75
CA GLY A 803 -26.19 -21.81 27.70
C GLY A 803 -26.03 -23.20 27.09
N ASP A 804 -26.10 -23.35 25.76
CA ASP A 804 -25.80 -24.61 25.08
C ASP A 804 -24.33 -25.01 25.29
N GLN A 805 -24.07 -26.29 25.57
CA GLN A 805 -22.71 -26.81 25.74
C GLN A 805 -22.26 -27.60 24.49
N LEU A 806 -21.17 -27.21 23.85
CA LEU A 806 -20.63 -27.89 22.67
C LEU A 806 -20.19 -29.32 23.02
N VAL A 807 -20.65 -30.28 22.22
CA VAL A 807 -20.40 -31.73 22.39
C VAL A 807 -19.53 -32.27 21.26
N SER A 808 -19.72 -31.83 20.02
CA SER A 808 -18.85 -32.19 18.90
C SER A 808 -18.84 -31.16 17.78
N VAL A 809 -17.75 -31.15 17.01
CA VAL A 809 -17.59 -30.39 15.76
C VAL A 809 -17.22 -31.38 14.65
N ASN A 810 -17.99 -31.42 13.57
CA ASN A 810 -17.83 -32.36 12.45
C ASN A 810 -17.72 -33.83 12.92
N GLY A 811 -18.51 -34.20 13.94
CA GLY A 811 -18.50 -35.55 14.53
C GLY A 811 -17.32 -35.86 15.46
N LYS A 812 -16.33 -34.96 15.58
CA LYS A 812 -15.25 -35.09 16.56
C LYS A 812 -15.75 -34.64 17.94
N ASN A 813 -15.84 -35.57 18.88
CA ASN A 813 -16.26 -35.29 20.25
C ASN A 813 -15.28 -34.32 20.95
N ILE A 814 -15.83 -33.41 21.74
CA ILE A 814 -15.07 -32.48 22.56
C ILE A 814 -14.44 -33.22 23.75
N ASP A 815 -13.13 -33.02 23.96
CA ASP A 815 -12.45 -33.31 25.21
C ASP A 815 -12.36 -31.99 26.00
N PRO A 816 -13.00 -31.87 27.18
CA PRO A 816 -12.98 -30.64 27.98
C PRO A 816 -11.58 -30.17 28.41
N ARG A 817 -10.55 -31.01 28.27
CA ARG A 817 -9.15 -30.68 28.59
C ARG A 817 -8.41 -30.02 27.44
N GLU A 818 -8.91 -30.12 26.22
CA GLU A 818 -8.29 -29.57 25.02
C GLU A 818 -8.65 -28.09 24.82
N ASN A 819 -7.84 -27.38 24.03
CA ASN A 819 -8.15 -26.03 23.57
C ASN A 819 -9.30 -26.09 22.54
N ASN A 820 -10.38 -25.34 22.77
CA ASN A 820 -11.53 -25.31 21.87
C ASN A 820 -11.18 -24.89 20.41
N GLU A 821 -10.13 -24.10 20.20
CA GLU A 821 -9.69 -23.63 18.87
C GLU A 821 -9.33 -24.78 17.94
N VAL A 822 -8.77 -25.88 18.47
CA VAL A 822 -8.34 -27.02 17.64
C VAL A 822 -9.50 -27.70 16.92
N TYR A 823 -10.73 -27.46 17.35
CA TYR A 823 -11.94 -28.01 16.72
C TYR A 823 -12.47 -27.13 15.59
N PHE A 824 -12.06 -25.86 15.54
CA PHE A 824 -12.50 -24.89 14.52
C PHE A 824 -11.40 -24.56 13.50
N THR A 825 -10.17 -25.03 13.70
CA THR A 825 -9.05 -24.73 12.81
C THR A 825 -8.72 -25.89 11.89
N SER A 826 -8.47 -25.61 10.60
CA SER A 826 -8.17 -26.61 9.57
C SER A 826 -7.24 -26.07 8.47
N PRO A 827 -6.51 -26.93 7.73
CA PRO A 827 -5.60 -26.48 6.66
C PRO A 827 -6.25 -25.72 5.50
N LYS A 828 -7.58 -25.82 5.37
CA LYS A 828 -8.39 -25.09 4.40
C LYS A 828 -9.68 -24.64 5.08
N LYS A 829 -10.22 -23.48 4.68
CA LYS A 829 -11.57 -23.05 5.05
C LYS A 829 -12.58 -24.13 4.66
N GLN A 830 -13.44 -24.51 5.61
CA GLN A 830 -14.52 -25.47 5.40
C GLN A 830 -15.73 -24.77 4.78
N ASP A 831 -16.46 -25.49 3.91
CA ASP A 831 -17.71 -24.98 3.33
C ASP A 831 -18.87 -25.07 4.34
N GLU A 832 -18.85 -26.06 5.24
CA GLU A 832 -19.83 -26.23 6.32
C GLU A 832 -19.18 -26.80 7.59
N LEU A 833 -19.76 -26.48 8.75
CA LEU A 833 -19.51 -27.15 10.03
C LEU A 833 -20.79 -27.76 10.57
N VAL A 834 -20.72 -29.00 11.06
CA VAL A 834 -21.79 -29.67 11.81
C VAL A 834 -21.47 -29.57 13.29
N LEU A 835 -22.32 -28.86 14.04
CA LEU A 835 -22.14 -28.61 15.46
C LEU A 835 -23.21 -29.36 16.25
N MET A 836 -22.78 -30.08 17.28
CA MET A 836 -23.69 -30.72 18.24
C MET A 836 -23.53 -30.09 19.61
N PHE A 837 -24.64 -29.70 20.22
CA PHE A 837 -24.70 -29.13 21.56
C PHE A 837 -25.56 -29.97 22.49
N SER A 838 -25.25 -29.95 23.78
CA SER A 838 -26.13 -30.41 24.85
C SER A 838 -26.93 -29.22 25.37
N ARG A 839 -28.25 -29.28 25.21
CA ARG A 839 -29.21 -28.31 25.73
C ARG A 839 -30.10 -29.02 26.74
N GLN A 840 -29.96 -28.67 28.02
CA GLN A 840 -30.72 -29.31 29.10
C GLN A 840 -30.61 -30.87 29.09
N GLY A 841 -29.43 -31.38 28.73
CA GLY A 841 -29.16 -32.82 28.65
C GLY A 841 -29.64 -33.52 27.37
N LYS A 842 -30.21 -32.79 26.40
CA LYS A 842 -30.58 -33.31 25.08
C LYS A 842 -29.62 -32.82 24.01
N ASN A 843 -29.26 -33.69 23.08
CA ASN A 843 -28.43 -33.31 21.94
C ASN A 843 -29.26 -32.52 20.91
N VAL A 844 -28.72 -31.38 20.51
CA VAL A 844 -29.21 -30.52 19.43
C VAL A 844 -28.10 -30.41 18.40
N THR A 845 -28.38 -30.79 17.16
CA THR A 845 -27.42 -30.71 16.06
C THR A 845 -27.85 -29.64 15.08
N THR A 846 -26.90 -28.83 14.62
CA THR A 846 -27.14 -27.79 13.63
C THR A 846 -25.93 -27.64 12.69
N LYS A 847 -26.10 -26.89 11.61
CA LYS A 847 -25.08 -26.64 10.60
C LYS A 847 -24.87 -25.14 10.43
N VAL A 848 -23.63 -24.74 10.18
CA VAL A 848 -23.26 -23.35 9.87
C VAL A 848 -22.28 -23.29 8.72
N HIS A 849 -22.37 -22.25 7.91
CA HIS A 849 -21.34 -21.90 6.92
C HIS A 849 -20.34 -20.94 7.59
N PRO A 850 -19.11 -21.38 7.89
CA PRO A 850 -18.17 -20.54 8.61
C PRO A 850 -17.68 -19.36 7.75
N ILE A 851 -17.32 -18.27 8.42
CA ILE A 851 -16.75 -17.06 7.83
C ILE A 851 -15.27 -16.94 8.18
N SER A 852 -14.57 -15.99 7.55
CA SER A 852 -13.19 -15.66 7.91
C SER A 852 -13.12 -14.82 9.19
N ASN A 853 -11.93 -14.78 9.82
CA ASN A 853 -11.68 -13.92 10.98
C ASN A 853 -11.87 -12.42 10.66
N GLY A 854 -11.54 -11.99 9.44
CA GLY A 854 -11.78 -10.61 8.99
C GLY A 854 -13.27 -10.25 9.00
N GLU A 855 -14.11 -11.15 8.49
CA GLU A 855 -15.58 -10.98 8.50
C GLU A 855 -16.13 -10.95 9.93
N LEU A 856 -15.70 -11.86 10.81
CA LEU A 856 -16.14 -11.87 12.21
C LEU A 856 -15.78 -10.56 12.94
N LYS A 857 -14.56 -10.05 12.76
CA LYS A 857 -14.16 -8.74 13.32
C LYS A 857 -15.02 -7.59 12.82
N GLY A 858 -15.42 -7.64 11.54
CA GLY A 858 -16.35 -6.68 10.95
C GLY A 858 -17.71 -6.72 11.64
N LEU A 859 -18.22 -7.91 11.95
CA LEU A 859 -19.50 -8.10 12.64
C LEU A 859 -19.45 -7.66 14.12
N LEU A 860 -18.34 -7.93 14.83
CA LEU A 860 -18.15 -7.45 16.21
C LEU A 860 -18.14 -5.91 16.28
N TYR A 861 -17.54 -5.27 15.28
CA TYR A 861 -17.60 -3.81 15.14
C TYR A 861 -19.04 -3.35 14.84
N ASP A 862 -19.74 -4.00 13.91
CA ASP A 862 -21.14 -3.67 13.60
C ASP A 862 -22.06 -3.77 14.82
N ASP A 863 -21.82 -4.74 15.71
CA ASP A 863 -22.56 -4.86 16.96
C ASP A 863 -22.29 -3.72 17.92
N TRP A 864 -21.04 -3.26 18.03
CA TRP A 864 -20.74 -2.04 18.79
C TRP A 864 -21.46 -0.81 18.22
N ILE A 865 -21.45 -0.62 16.89
CA ILE A 865 -22.16 0.49 16.21
C ILE A 865 -23.66 0.40 16.48
N TYR A 866 -24.24 -0.80 16.37
CA TYR A 866 -25.65 -1.02 16.64
C TYR A 866 -26.03 -0.68 18.08
N ASN A 867 -25.23 -1.10 19.05
CA ASN A 867 -25.47 -0.80 20.46
C ASN A 867 -25.42 0.71 20.75
N ASN A 868 -24.49 1.44 20.11
CA ASN A 868 -24.47 2.91 20.18
C ASN A 868 -25.74 3.52 19.58
N ARG A 869 -26.21 3.03 18.43
CA ARG A 869 -27.47 3.50 17.84
C ARG A 869 -28.66 3.26 18.77
N GLN A 870 -28.71 2.12 19.48
CA GLN A 870 -29.74 1.86 20.49
C GLN A 870 -29.63 2.83 21.68
N ARG A 871 -28.41 3.10 22.16
CA ARG A 871 -28.15 4.08 23.23
C ARG A 871 -28.62 5.49 22.83
N VAL A 872 -28.33 5.94 21.60
CA VAL A 872 -28.84 7.22 21.08
C VAL A 872 -30.36 7.23 21.00
N ASN A 873 -30.98 6.16 20.50
CA ASN A 873 -32.44 6.08 20.45
C ASN A 873 -33.07 6.15 21.85
N GLN A 874 -32.50 5.46 22.84
CA GLN A 874 -33.02 5.44 24.19
C GLN A 874 -32.84 6.80 24.89
N LEU A 875 -31.61 7.31 24.95
CA LEU A 875 -31.29 8.54 25.68
C LEU A 875 -31.77 9.81 24.96
N GLY A 876 -31.82 9.79 23.63
CA GLY A 876 -32.32 10.87 22.79
C GLY A 876 -33.84 10.85 22.58
N ASN A 877 -34.58 9.99 23.29
CA ASN A 877 -36.04 9.79 23.12
C ASN A 877 -36.45 9.54 21.67
N ASN A 878 -35.61 8.82 20.92
CA ASN A 878 -35.80 8.50 19.51
C ASN A 878 -35.89 9.74 18.60
N ARG A 879 -35.36 10.91 19.02
CA ARG A 879 -35.40 12.18 18.26
C ARG A 879 -34.13 12.47 17.46
N ILE A 880 -33.07 11.69 17.62
CA ILE A 880 -31.76 11.94 17.02
C ILE A 880 -31.46 10.86 15.97
N ALA A 881 -31.05 11.25 14.78
CA ALA A 881 -30.49 10.35 13.78
C ALA A 881 -29.02 10.08 14.13
N TYR A 882 -28.61 8.82 14.12
CA TYR A 882 -27.22 8.42 14.37
C TYR A 882 -26.68 7.70 13.14
N SER A 883 -25.58 8.19 12.59
CA SER A 883 -24.80 7.51 11.57
C SER A 883 -23.34 7.46 11.99
N TYR A 884 -22.72 6.33 11.70
CA TYR A 884 -21.32 6.06 12.02
C TYR A 884 -20.63 5.65 10.73
N MET A 885 -19.45 6.23 10.46
CA MET A 885 -18.63 5.85 9.32
C MET A 885 -17.34 5.23 9.83
N LYS A 886 -17.09 3.96 9.51
CA LYS A 886 -15.88 3.23 9.94
C LYS A 886 -14.60 3.76 9.28
N ASN A 887 -14.74 4.27 8.07
CA ASN A 887 -13.71 4.91 7.27
C ASN A 887 -14.40 5.91 6.31
N MET A 888 -13.63 6.60 5.47
CA MET A 888 -14.12 7.58 4.49
C MET A 888 -14.06 7.02 3.06
N SER A 889 -14.44 5.75 2.88
CA SER A 889 -14.57 5.11 1.57
C SER A 889 -15.94 5.37 0.93
N THR A 890 -16.06 5.06 -0.37
CA THR A 890 -17.35 5.11 -1.09
C THR A 890 -18.41 4.19 -0.48
N ASP A 891 -18.06 3.00 0.00
CA ASP A 891 -19.03 2.07 0.62
C ASP A 891 -19.61 2.64 1.93
N GLU A 892 -18.77 3.28 2.75
CA GLU A 892 -19.22 3.95 3.98
C GLU A 892 -19.98 5.25 3.67
N LEU A 893 -19.67 5.95 2.57
CA LEU A 893 -20.47 7.08 2.08
C LEU A 893 -21.88 6.63 1.69
N ASP A 894 -22.00 5.51 0.95
CA ASP A 894 -23.30 4.94 0.60
C ASP A 894 -24.07 4.52 1.86
N ARG A 895 -23.37 3.92 2.84
CA ARG A 895 -23.97 3.60 4.14
C ARG A 895 -24.47 4.84 4.87
N PHE A 896 -23.68 5.92 4.89
CA PHE A 896 -24.08 7.20 5.46
C PHE A 896 -25.35 7.75 4.78
N PHE A 897 -25.41 7.75 3.45
CA PHE A 897 -26.62 8.18 2.73
C PHE A 897 -27.82 7.29 3.05
N LEU A 898 -27.65 5.96 3.13
CA LEU A 898 -28.72 5.05 3.51
C LEU A 898 -29.22 5.31 4.95
N ASP A 899 -28.32 5.58 5.90
CA ASP A 899 -28.70 5.95 7.26
C ASP A 899 -29.48 7.28 7.28
N MET A 900 -29.09 8.25 6.44
CA MET A 900 -29.81 9.53 6.32
C MET A 900 -31.19 9.36 5.68
N VAL A 901 -31.31 8.56 4.62
CA VAL A 901 -32.60 8.19 4.01
C VAL A 901 -33.50 7.49 5.03
N GLU A 902 -32.94 6.60 5.85
CA GLU A 902 -33.68 5.88 6.88
C GLU A 902 -34.14 6.81 8.01
N GLN A 903 -33.31 7.76 8.45
CA GLN A 903 -33.51 8.43 9.74
C GLN A 903 -33.79 9.93 9.63
N GLU A 904 -33.04 10.67 8.83
CA GLU A 904 -32.92 12.13 8.92
C GLU A 904 -34.29 12.83 8.85
N ASN A 905 -35.15 12.43 7.92
CA ASN A 905 -36.47 13.03 7.71
C ASN A 905 -37.49 12.79 8.85
N ARG A 906 -37.23 11.86 9.77
CA ARG A 906 -38.09 11.50 10.92
C ARG A 906 -37.49 11.89 12.26
N LYS A 907 -36.33 12.54 12.25
CA LYS A 907 -35.56 12.94 13.44
C LYS A 907 -35.33 14.45 13.43
N ASP A 908 -35.15 15.00 14.63
CA ASP A 908 -35.01 16.43 14.86
C ASP A 908 -33.55 16.91 14.88
N ALA A 909 -32.59 15.98 14.90
CA ALA A 909 -31.15 16.26 14.98
C ALA A 909 -30.32 15.11 14.41
N VAL A 910 -29.02 15.36 14.16
CA VAL A 910 -28.07 14.38 13.60
C VAL A 910 -26.82 14.28 14.48
N ILE A 911 -26.39 13.05 14.77
CA ILE A 911 -25.02 12.73 15.21
C ILE A 911 -24.34 11.99 14.07
N LEU A 912 -23.24 12.56 13.56
CA LEU A 912 -22.27 11.86 12.74
C LEU A 912 -21.10 11.46 13.63
N ASP A 913 -20.83 10.17 13.73
CA ASP A 913 -19.75 9.64 14.56
C ASP A 913 -18.59 9.12 13.69
N LEU A 914 -17.45 9.82 13.79
CA LEU A 914 -16.20 9.52 13.11
C LEU A 914 -15.09 9.07 14.07
N ARG A 915 -15.43 8.71 15.31
CA ARG A 915 -14.46 8.11 16.24
C ARG A 915 -13.89 6.85 15.62
N TYR A 916 -12.59 6.59 15.80
CA TYR A 916 -11.88 5.43 15.22
C TYR A 916 -11.94 5.30 13.69
N ASN A 917 -12.37 6.34 12.97
CA ASN A 917 -12.46 6.33 11.51
C ASN A 917 -11.06 6.29 10.87
N THR A 918 -10.82 5.37 9.95
CA THR A 918 -9.50 5.13 9.34
C THR A 918 -9.20 5.92 8.07
N GLY A 919 -9.96 6.97 7.75
CA GLY A 919 -9.72 7.83 6.60
C GLY A 919 -10.18 7.27 5.25
N GLY A 920 -9.83 7.97 4.16
CA GLY A 920 -10.35 7.72 2.81
C GLY A 920 -10.28 9.00 1.97
N ASN A 921 -11.34 9.34 1.23
CA ASN A 921 -11.36 10.50 0.34
C ASN A 921 -12.78 11.00 -0.04
N VAL A 922 -13.78 10.80 0.82
CA VAL A 922 -15.19 11.19 0.54
C VAL A 922 -15.66 12.43 1.31
N HIS A 923 -14.77 13.12 2.04
CA HIS A 923 -15.11 14.28 2.87
C HIS A 923 -15.99 15.31 2.14
N ASP A 924 -15.70 15.64 0.88
CA ASP A 924 -16.48 16.61 0.11
C ASP A 924 -17.95 16.20 -0.05
N LYS A 925 -18.23 14.92 -0.30
CA LYS A 925 -19.60 14.44 -0.46
C LYS A 925 -20.35 14.47 0.88
N VAL A 926 -19.67 14.13 1.97
CA VAL A 926 -20.23 14.19 3.33
C VAL A 926 -20.54 15.63 3.72
N LEU A 927 -19.58 16.55 3.57
CA LEU A 927 -19.74 17.97 3.91
C LEU A 927 -20.83 18.63 3.06
N ASN A 928 -20.87 18.36 1.75
CA ASN A 928 -21.91 18.89 0.87
C ASN A 928 -23.31 18.41 1.26
N PHE A 929 -23.46 17.16 1.71
CA PHE A 929 -24.74 16.67 2.21
C PHE A 929 -25.14 17.36 3.52
N LEU A 930 -24.23 17.43 4.49
CA LEU A 930 -24.48 18.05 5.79
C LEU A 930 -24.79 19.56 5.68
N ALA A 931 -24.25 20.24 4.67
CA ALA A 931 -24.47 21.66 4.43
C ALA A 931 -25.85 22.00 3.81
N GLN A 932 -26.64 21.01 3.38
CA GLN A 932 -27.96 21.27 2.76
C GLN A 932 -28.92 21.93 3.75
N ARG A 933 -29.48 23.08 3.34
CA ARG A 933 -30.40 23.91 4.14
C ARG A 933 -31.81 23.90 3.56
N PRO A 934 -32.84 24.03 4.40
CA PRO A 934 -34.20 24.26 3.91
C PRO A 934 -34.27 25.65 3.25
N TYR A 935 -34.90 25.73 2.09
CA TYR A 935 -35.08 27.01 1.37
C TYR A 935 -36.55 27.31 1.00
N LEU A 936 -37.42 26.30 0.97
CA LEU A 936 -38.85 26.45 0.69
C LEU A 936 -39.68 25.39 1.43
N GLN A 937 -40.99 25.55 1.38
CA GLN A 937 -41.95 24.53 1.78
C GLN A 937 -42.96 24.28 0.65
N TRP A 938 -43.28 23.02 0.39
CA TRP A 938 -44.27 22.61 -0.60
C TRP A 938 -45.48 21.99 0.07
N LYS A 939 -46.64 22.11 -0.56
CA LYS A 939 -47.89 21.46 -0.14
C LYS A 939 -48.68 21.07 -1.39
N TYR A 940 -48.94 19.78 -1.55
CA TYR A 940 -49.99 19.34 -2.47
C TYR A 940 -51.36 19.74 -1.90
N ARG A 941 -52.37 19.98 -2.74
CA ARG A 941 -53.73 20.32 -2.29
C ARG A 941 -54.18 19.31 -1.21
N GLU A 942 -54.56 19.82 -0.03
CA GLU A 942 -54.97 19.01 1.15
C GLU A 942 -53.88 18.12 1.79
N GLY A 943 -52.66 18.10 1.26
CA GLY A 943 -51.50 17.40 1.84
C GLY A 943 -50.84 18.16 3.00
N LYS A 944 -49.81 17.55 3.60
CA LYS A 944 -48.97 18.21 4.62
C LYS A 944 -48.01 19.20 3.96
N ILE A 945 -47.67 20.27 4.70
CA ILE A 945 -46.55 21.15 4.34
C ILE A 945 -45.26 20.37 4.58
N THR A 946 -44.39 20.32 3.58
CA THR A 946 -43.12 19.60 3.61
C THR A 946 -41.98 20.52 3.21
N THR A 947 -40.84 20.41 3.89
CA THR A 947 -39.62 21.17 3.63
C THR A 947 -38.97 20.76 2.30
N GLN A 948 -38.38 21.73 1.59
CA GLN A 948 -37.58 21.52 0.39
C GLN A 948 -36.16 22.10 0.61
N PRO A 949 -35.08 21.30 0.37
CA PRO A 949 -35.08 19.92 -0.11
C PRO A 949 -35.58 18.92 0.96
N ASN A 950 -35.92 17.71 0.52
CA ASN A 950 -36.35 16.62 1.43
C ASN A 950 -35.29 16.26 2.47
N PHE A 951 -34.00 16.47 2.17
CA PHE A 951 -32.90 16.39 3.11
C PHE A 951 -32.41 17.80 3.41
N ALA A 952 -32.39 18.17 4.68
CA ALA A 952 -31.94 19.49 5.10
C ALA A 952 -31.24 19.44 6.48
N PRO A 953 -30.18 18.62 6.64
CA PRO A 953 -29.52 18.42 7.92
C PRO A 953 -29.02 19.73 8.55
N SER A 954 -28.54 20.70 7.78
CA SER A 954 -28.08 22.00 8.31
C SER A 954 -29.22 22.85 8.89
N GLY A 955 -30.49 22.49 8.66
CA GLY A 955 -31.64 23.09 9.33
C GLY A 955 -31.91 22.54 10.74
N LYS A 956 -31.13 21.56 11.20
CA LYS A 956 -31.27 20.87 12.48
C LYS A 956 -29.96 20.95 13.27
N PRO A 957 -29.96 20.72 14.59
CA PRO A 957 -28.73 20.54 15.34
C PRO A 957 -27.93 19.35 14.82
N ILE A 958 -26.64 19.56 14.53
CA ILE A 958 -25.70 18.52 14.14
C ILE A 958 -24.56 18.48 15.17
N VAL A 959 -24.20 17.28 15.61
CA VAL A 959 -22.97 17.03 16.36
C VAL A 959 -22.07 16.06 15.57
N LEU A 960 -20.79 16.39 15.50
CA LEU A 960 -19.74 15.51 14.99
C LEU A 960 -18.94 14.93 16.17
N LEU A 961 -18.83 13.60 16.25
CA LEU A 961 -17.96 12.93 17.22
C LEU A 961 -16.63 12.56 16.59
N ILE A 962 -15.53 12.89 17.28
CA ILE A 962 -14.14 12.55 16.89
C ILE A 962 -13.35 12.06 18.10
N ASN A 963 -12.25 11.35 17.88
CA ASN A 963 -11.34 10.97 18.95
C ASN A 963 -9.89 10.83 18.46
N GLU A 964 -9.01 10.39 19.37
CA GLU A 964 -7.57 10.18 19.14
C GLU A 964 -7.25 9.17 18.02
N SER A 965 -8.25 8.41 17.57
CA SER A 965 -8.12 7.45 16.49
C SER A 965 -8.82 7.88 15.18
N SER A 966 -9.50 9.03 15.17
CA SER A 966 -10.02 9.66 13.95
C SER A 966 -8.84 10.18 13.13
N LEU A 967 -8.67 9.69 11.90
CA LEU A 967 -7.44 9.91 11.13
C LEU A 967 -7.69 10.25 9.66
N SER A 968 -6.72 10.90 9.03
CA SER A 968 -6.70 11.20 7.59
C SER A 968 -7.96 11.95 7.16
N ASP A 969 -8.73 11.44 6.21
CA ASP A 969 -9.90 12.14 5.66
C ASP A 969 -11.01 12.45 6.68
N ALA A 970 -11.02 11.76 7.83
CA ALA A 970 -11.86 12.14 8.96
C ALA A 970 -11.42 13.48 9.59
N GLU A 971 -10.12 13.77 9.62
CA GLU A 971 -9.56 15.05 10.05
C GLU A 971 -9.91 16.16 9.06
N MET A 972 -9.85 15.88 7.75
CA MET A 972 -10.33 16.81 6.70
C MET A 972 -11.81 17.12 6.85
N THR A 973 -12.63 16.09 7.06
CA THR A 973 -14.07 16.25 7.31
C THR A 973 -14.32 17.07 8.57
N SER A 974 -13.54 16.85 9.63
CA SER A 974 -13.68 17.57 10.90
C SER A 974 -13.28 19.04 10.78
N ALA A 975 -12.16 19.33 10.11
CA ALA A 975 -11.71 20.68 9.83
C ALA A 975 -12.73 21.42 8.94
N GLY A 976 -13.21 20.78 7.88
CA GLY A 976 -14.24 21.31 6.99
C GLY A 976 -15.57 21.56 7.70
N PHE A 977 -16.02 20.64 8.56
CA PHE A 977 -17.24 20.78 9.36
C PHE A 977 -17.18 22.01 10.27
N LYS A 978 -16.02 22.24 10.91
CA LYS A 978 -15.75 23.42 11.75
C LYS A 978 -15.72 24.70 10.92
N ALA A 979 -15.00 24.70 9.80
CA ALA A 979 -14.87 25.87 8.91
C ALA A 979 -16.22 26.30 8.31
N LEU A 980 -17.07 25.33 7.94
CA LEU A 980 -18.42 25.56 7.39
C LEU A 980 -19.47 25.87 8.47
N LYS A 981 -19.10 25.80 9.76
CA LYS A 981 -19.98 26.05 10.92
C LYS A 981 -21.24 25.17 10.90
N LEU A 982 -21.07 23.87 10.61
CA LEU A 982 -22.19 22.94 10.46
C LEU A 982 -22.77 22.47 11.80
N GLY A 983 -22.03 22.58 12.90
CA GLY A 983 -22.48 22.14 14.22
C GLY A 983 -21.35 22.17 15.25
N LYS A 984 -21.49 21.41 16.34
CA LYS A 984 -20.46 21.26 17.37
C LYS A 984 -19.65 19.99 17.14
N ILE A 985 -18.35 20.05 17.35
CA ILE A 985 -17.46 18.88 17.43
C ILE A 985 -17.25 18.51 18.90
N ILE A 986 -17.42 17.24 19.25
CA ILE A 986 -17.30 16.74 20.63
C ILE A 986 -16.39 15.51 20.65
N GLY A 987 -15.48 15.41 21.62
CA GLY A 987 -14.62 14.24 21.80
C GLY A 987 -13.19 14.56 22.22
N GLN A 988 -12.19 13.94 21.60
CA GLN A 988 -10.76 14.23 21.82
C GLN A 988 -10.13 14.80 20.55
N ASP A 989 -8.91 15.37 20.66
CA ASP A 989 -8.17 15.78 19.47
C ASP A 989 -7.94 14.57 18.55
N THR A 990 -7.95 14.81 17.24
CA THR A 990 -7.71 13.76 16.24
C THR A 990 -6.27 13.25 16.22
N TYR A 991 -6.02 12.17 15.48
CA TYR A 991 -4.76 11.44 15.50
C TYR A 991 -3.55 12.28 14.99
N ARG A 992 -3.72 13.32 14.16
CA ARG A 992 -2.61 13.97 13.44
C ARG A 992 -1.94 12.99 12.48
N TRP A 993 -2.77 12.42 11.61
CA TRP A 993 -2.38 11.48 10.58
C TRP A 993 -3.00 11.92 9.26
N ILE A 994 -2.57 13.05 8.71
CA ILE A 994 -3.23 13.65 7.54
C ILE A 994 -2.25 14.34 6.58
N ILE A 995 -1.77 13.53 5.66
CA ILE A 995 -1.17 13.94 4.38
C ILE A 995 -1.83 13.06 3.33
N PHE A 996 -2.39 13.65 2.27
CA PHE A 996 -2.89 12.83 1.17
C PHE A 996 -1.72 12.09 0.54
N THR A 997 -1.92 10.81 0.26
CA THR A 997 -0.84 9.88 -0.07
C THR A 997 -1.11 9.14 -1.37
N SER A 998 -0.04 8.72 -2.00
CA SER A 998 -0.03 7.67 -3.03
C SER A 998 0.95 6.58 -2.58
N GLY A 999 1.51 5.83 -3.53
CA GLY A 999 2.69 5.00 -3.32
C GLY A 999 3.23 4.46 -4.64
N LYS A 1000 4.34 3.72 -4.58
CA LYS A 1000 5.03 3.22 -5.77
C LYS A 1000 5.51 1.79 -5.55
N GLY A 1001 5.33 0.97 -6.59
CA GLY A 1001 5.85 -0.40 -6.65
C GLY A 1001 7.32 -0.47 -7.07
N LEU A 1002 8.08 -1.33 -6.43
CA LEU A 1002 9.48 -1.63 -6.73
C LEU A 1002 9.60 -2.83 -7.67
N VAL A 1003 10.83 -3.18 -8.04
CA VAL A 1003 11.15 -4.15 -9.10
C VAL A 1003 10.52 -5.54 -8.88
N ASP A 1004 10.29 -5.93 -7.63
CA ASP A 1004 9.79 -7.25 -7.24
C ASP A 1004 8.32 -7.26 -6.79
N GLY A 1005 7.63 -6.12 -6.85
CA GLY A 1005 6.27 -5.95 -6.33
C GLY A 1005 6.19 -5.42 -4.90
N SER A 1006 7.32 -5.25 -4.20
CA SER A 1006 7.36 -4.50 -2.93
C SER A 1006 6.85 -3.07 -3.13
N PHE A 1007 6.36 -2.46 -2.06
CA PHE A 1007 5.65 -1.20 -2.15
C PHE A 1007 6.02 -0.28 -0.99
N TYR A 1008 6.21 1.01 -1.27
CA TYR A 1008 6.30 2.05 -0.26
C TYR A 1008 5.20 3.09 -0.46
N ARG A 1009 4.70 3.64 0.66
CA ARG A 1009 3.76 4.76 0.64
C ARG A 1009 4.47 6.09 0.47
N LEU A 1010 3.78 7.02 -0.19
CA LEU A 1010 4.32 8.31 -0.61
C LEU A 1010 3.37 9.47 -0.21
N PRO A 1011 3.52 10.04 0.99
CA PRO A 1011 2.77 11.20 1.44
C PRO A 1011 3.22 12.46 0.68
N SER A 1012 2.39 12.92 -0.26
CA SER A 1012 2.79 13.90 -1.29
C SER A 1012 2.04 15.23 -1.21
N TRP A 1013 0.83 15.24 -0.64
CA TRP A 1013 -0.03 16.43 -0.64
C TRP A 1013 -0.39 16.84 0.79
N GLY A 1014 0.24 17.93 1.24
CA GLY A 1014 -0.01 18.51 2.55
C GLY A 1014 -1.42 19.11 2.66
N THR A 1015 -1.97 19.07 3.86
CA THR A 1015 -3.29 19.62 4.16
C THR A 1015 -3.17 20.78 5.14
N TYR A 1016 -3.82 21.89 4.79
CA TYR A 1016 -3.69 23.14 5.52
C TYR A 1016 -5.06 23.75 5.78
N THR A 1017 -5.26 24.29 6.97
CA THR A 1017 -6.43 25.11 7.27
C THR A 1017 -6.40 26.42 6.47
N LEU A 1018 -7.52 27.14 6.39
CA LEU A 1018 -7.61 28.42 5.66
C LEU A 1018 -6.67 29.51 6.21
N ASP A 1019 -6.28 29.42 7.47
CA ASP A 1019 -5.28 30.28 8.12
C ASP A 1019 -3.84 29.74 8.02
N GLY A 1020 -3.63 28.65 7.28
CA GLY A 1020 -2.31 28.11 6.92
C GLY A 1020 -1.70 27.13 7.92
N GLN A 1021 -2.45 26.64 8.92
CA GLN A 1021 -1.94 25.63 9.86
C GLN A 1021 -1.87 24.26 9.19
N ASN A 1022 -0.73 23.59 9.34
CA ASN A 1022 -0.53 22.23 8.83
C ASN A 1022 -1.26 21.23 9.74
N LEU A 1023 -2.27 20.53 9.21
CA LEU A 1023 -3.07 19.57 9.96
C LEU A 1023 -2.28 18.32 10.37
N GLU A 1024 -1.23 17.94 9.63
CA GLU A 1024 -0.33 16.85 10.04
C GLU A 1024 0.33 17.13 11.40
N LYS A 1025 0.54 18.41 11.74
CA LYS A 1025 1.16 18.83 13.01
C LYS A 1025 0.15 19.16 14.09
N THR A 1026 -1.05 19.59 13.71
CA THR A 1026 -2.02 20.18 14.64
C THR A 1026 -3.23 19.28 14.91
N GLY A 1027 -3.62 18.43 13.95
CA GLY A 1027 -4.88 17.71 13.98
C GLY A 1027 -6.09 18.64 14.04
N VAL A 1028 -7.21 18.12 14.54
CA VAL A 1028 -8.44 18.88 14.76
C VAL A 1028 -8.87 18.75 16.21
N LYS A 1029 -9.04 19.89 16.89
CA LYS A 1029 -9.53 19.95 18.26
C LYS A 1029 -11.06 20.02 18.29
N PRO A 1030 -11.73 19.28 19.19
CA PRO A 1030 -13.16 19.39 19.40
C PRO A 1030 -13.52 20.75 20.00
N ASP A 1031 -14.77 21.17 19.83
CA ASP A 1031 -15.29 22.36 20.52
C ASP A 1031 -15.61 22.06 21.99
N ILE A 1032 -15.95 20.80 22.30
CA ILE A 1032 -16.12 20.30 23.67
C ILE A 1032 -15.24 19.06 23.85
N TYR A 1033 -14.17 19.21 24.62
CA TYR A 1033 -13.28 18.10 24.95
C TYR A 1033 -13.93 17.17 25.98
N VAL A 1034 -14.00 15.88 25.65
CA VAL A 1034 -14.46 14.78 26.49
C VAL A 1034 -13.59 13.56 26.20
N LYS A 1035 -12.77 13.15 27.17
CA LYS A 1035 -11.94 11.94 27.09
C LYS A 1035 -12.80 10.70 27.32
N ASN A 1036 -12.64 9.69 26.46
CA ASN A 1036 -13.18 8.35 26.69
C ASN A 1036 -12.04 7.48 27.19
N THR A 1037 -11.96 7.26 28.51
CA THR A 1037 -10.83 6.59 29.14
C THR A 1037 -10.87 5.07 28.90
N PHE A 1038 -9.78 4.38 29.22
CA PHE A 1038 -9.75 2.92 29.24
C PHE A 1038 -10.85 2.34 30.16
N MET A 1039 -11.05 2.93 31.33
CA MET A 1039 -12.05 2.46 32.30
C MET A 1039 -13.47 2.71 31.81
N ASP A 1040 -13.75 3.85 31.18
CA ASP A 1040 -15.06 4.11 30.56
C ASP A 1040 -15.40 2.99 29.56
N ARG A 1041 -14.46 2.65 28.67
CA ARG A 1041 -14.63 1.55 27.70
C ARG A 1041 -14.79 0.20 28.37
N GLN A 1042 -14.00 -0.09 29.40
CA GLN A 1042 -14.02 -1.36 30.12
C GLN A 1042 -15.34 -1.58 30.88
N GLU A 1043 -15.93 -0.50 31.41
CA GLU A 1043 -17.22 -0.49 32.10
C GLU A 1043 -18.42 -0.28 31.16
N ASN A 1044 -18.17 -0.18 29.85
CA ASN A 1044 -19.17 0.07 28.80
C ASN A 1044 -19.90 1.42 28.91
N ASN A 1045 -19.26 2.42 29.52
CA ASN A 1045 -19.68 3.82 29.50
C ASN A 1045 -19.26 4.49 28.17
N ASP A 1046 -19.97 5.53 27.73
CA ASP A 1046 -19.56 6.35 26.58
C ASP A 1046 -19.84 7.84 26.84
N PRO A 1047 -18.95 8.52 27.61
CA PRO A 1047 -19.17 9.91 28.01
C PRO A 1047 -19.20 10.88 26.81
N GLN A 1048 -18.53 10.54 25.70
CA GLN A 1048 -18.52 11.36 24.49
C GLN A 1048 -19.89 11.33 23.80
N LEU A 1049 -20.45 10.14 23.58
CA LEU A 1049 -21.77 9.98 22.97
C LEU A 1049 -22.88 10.55 23.87
N GLU A 1050 -22.79 10.31 25.18
CA GLU A 1050 -23.72 10.88 26.16
C GLU A 1050 -23.69 12.40 26.15
N ARG A 1051 -22.50 13.02 26.10
CA ARG A 1051 -22.38 14.47 26.00
C ARG A 1051 -22.96 15.01 24.69
N ALA A 1052 -22.76 14.32 23.56
CA ALA A 1052 -23.38 14.70 22.29
C ALA A 1052 -24.90 14.71 22.36
N ILE A 1053 -25.50 13.68 22.96
CA ILE A 1053 -26.96 13.60 23.15
C ILE A 1053 -27.44 14.74 24.05
N GLN A 1054 -26.74 15.03 25.15
CA GLN A 1054 -27.07 16.12 26.06
C GLN A 1054 -27.06 17.50 25.36
N GLU A 1055 -26.03 17.78 24.56
CA GLU A 1055 -25.91 19.04 23.82
C GLU A 1055 -27.02 19.19 22.77
N ILE A 1056 -27.35 18.11 22.04
CA ILE A 1056 -28.47 18.12 21.10
C ILE A 1056 -29.80 18.37 21.81
N LEU A 1057 -30.07 17.66 22.91
CA LEU A 1057 -31.33 17.85 23.66
C LEU A 1057 -31.44 19.27 24.26
N LYS A 1058 -30.31 19.90 24.58
CA LYS A 1058 -30.26 21.31 24.99
C LYS A 1058 -30.59 22.25 23.83
N ASP A 1059 -30.07 21.98 22.63
CA ASP A 1059 -30.33 22.81 21.46
C ASP A 1059 -31.76 22.62 20.91
N LEU A 1060 -32.38 21.44 21.09
CA LEU A 1060 -33.78 21.16 20.74
C LEU A 1060 -34.81 21.79 21.70
N LYS A 1061 -34.39 22.35 22.84
CA LYS A 1061 -35.25 23.08 23.78
C LYS A 1061 -35.32 24.58 23.48
N LYS A 1062 -34.40 25.09 22.67
CA LYS A 1062 -34.40 26.47 22.17
C LYS A 1062 -35.31 26.56 20.96
#